data_AF-A0A9E4RF11-F1
#
_entry.id   AF-A0A9E4RF11-F1
#
_cell.length_a   1.000
_cell.length_b   1.000
_cell.length_c   1.000
_cell.angle_alpha   90.00
_cell.angle_beta   90.00
_cell.angle_gamma   90.00
#
_symmetry.space_group_name_H-M   'P 1'
#
loop_
_entity.id
_entity.type
_entity.pdbx_description
1 polymer ?
#
loop_
_entity_poly.entity_id
_entity_poly.type
_entity_poly.pdbx_seq_one_letter_code
_entity_poly.pdbx_strand_id
1 'polypeptide(L)'
;MLWRTLAGLTASVLLVVALACGSLEVLDPANIPTVPPEDTPPPDIRRTVAAAVRATIQAAPTPTPDAAPTSTQAPAVPPTRDPAVTATSVEVSTPVPEPTAAPTFLPTASPVPVAAPAPLPTAEQKATQAPTVTPAPAPSPTATVAPSPTPTPTPTPAATPTATASGSIPTLEARVTYLRFFESGATEVTREDRVYRRVFDQESTRSIDWELTLVHPPPGVQIYEFTVEAVYHRPDGSVLGRSTLEGRLEGDSTISWTTSSFGQREKGRTGGWPLGAYRVDLLVDGGLVASSEFVIEDRPNAEPASFIELRDGLPWATGRLTYENRRDLKTLSVLTRNHPDLAATVAAFPWVVEGVTDDTRVALEYLALLADQDPVLATSLAGLPWVADDITRPEATALKYLTLLSRRDGPLAHTVAALPWAINQVSPQEGTALEYLYFFTTESPAIAHIIAGYPWFADGITAAELGALKDLRDVATLDVPLSQSLASRNWAIDGIIGDERFALWSLKHLARKDPSLATQVAGYPWVSDDITSHEAWALNYLKDLQALDATLGKTVAGLSWFVDEIDEQGRLTVEILADIAKLDVDLARALAVLPWLQFELTSDEQVALRHLSDLLIQDPVLAKQVSDMAFLTSSFEVQDREALSSLLYLGVNYPNVLALMAKQDWFVDGLDDLEAAFVVVVGTPPEPHPAPMDFLGFMRSRQEGSKTIILPLAGEVRLNWIQTEPKAMGSITFEQAAQELRDIREAMLDQLEDAIRAMEELTGLPFPRQEIIALLALPRELNLGSEVDYLDLNRGTHILVDPELTIPGETNRALFHEIAHYYWGADQAPLWFREGAADFLTSYVRDRTYGGSLRVNVSPELAFGLKSCDSMQVPTIQKLIDKLAVEGYAAHRQASNFTCNHNRGENLFIELYDLLSPGPFSAAWRELHQLAAQQKRPVDENEIYQAFLRQATGDTVDAFKGLYARLHGGDFPD
;
A
#
# COMPACT_ATOMS: atom_id res chain seq x y z
N MET A 1 3.86 33.29 -29.26
CA MET A 1 3.56 31.85 -29.17
C MET A 1 3.54 31.34 -27.72
N LEU A 2 4.46 31.77 -26.83
CA LEU A 2 4.46 31.39 -25.40
C LEU A 2 3.22 31.81 -24.57
N TRP A 3 2.50 32.88 -24.94
CA TRP A 3 1.32 33.33 -24.19
C TRP A 3 0.06 32.49 -24.45
N ARG A 4 -0.01 31.75 -25.57
CA ARG A 4 -1.15 30.85 -25.87
C ARG A 4 -1.02 29.49 -25.17
N THR A 5 0.21 29.06 -24.85
CA THR A 5 0.49 27.82 -24.12
C THR A 5 0.27 27.97 -22.61
N LEU A 6 0.60 29.11 -22.00
CA LEU A 6 0.28 29.37 -20.58
C LEU A 6 -1.24 29.53 -20.32
N ALA A 7 -1.97 30.14 -21.26
CA ALA A 7 -3.43 30.28 -21.17
C ALA A 7 -4.16 28.93 -21.34
N GLY A 8 -3.58 28.00 -22.11
CA GLY A 8 -4.12 26.64 -22.26
C GLY A 8 -3.90 25.75 -21.03
N LEU A 9 -2.76 25.90 -20.35
CA LEU A 9 -2.45 25.16 -19.11
C LEU A 9 -3.31 25.62 -17.92
N THR A 10 -3.57 26.92 -17.79
CA THR A 10 -4.44 27.47 -16.74
C THR A 10 -5.92 27.13 -16.95
N ALA A 11 -6.40 27.08 -18.19
CA ALA A 11 -7.79 26.71 -18.50
C ALA A 11 -8.09 25.21 -18.27
N SER A 12 -7.14 24.32 -18.59
CA SER A 12 -7.30 22.87 -18.38
C SER A 12 -7.23 22.48 -16.89
N VAL A 13 -6.42 23.19 -16.09
CA VAL A 13 -6.37 23.00 -14.63
C VAL A 13 -7.64 23.53 -13.97
N LEU A 14 -8.16 24.69 -14.39
CA LEU A 14 -9.43 25.22 -13.88
C LEU A 14 -10.65 24.35 -14.23
N LEU A 15 -10.67 23.72 -15.41
CA LEU A 15 -11.79 22.85 -15.81
C LEU A 15 -11.83 21.55 -15.00
N VAL A 16 -10.67 21.00 -14.61
CA VAL A 16 -10.57 19.82 -13.74
C VAL A 16 -10.91 20.16 -12.28
N VAL A 17 -10.53 21.34 -11.79
CA VAL A 17 -10.94 21.84 -10.46
C VAL A 17 -12.45 22.12 -10.40
N ALA A 18 -13.06 22.61 -11.49
CA ALA A 18 -14.51 22.83 -11.58
C ALA A 18 -15.33 21.52 -11.65
N LEU A 19 -14.75 20.42 -12.17
CA LEU A 19 -15.37 19.09 -12.15
C LEU A 19 -15.23 18.38 -10.79
N ALA A 20 -14.23 18.77 -9.98
CA ALA A 20 -13.99 18.21 -8.63
C ALA A 20 -14.77 18.94 -7.51
N CYS A 21 -15.21 20.19 -7.72
CA CYS A 21 -16.07 20.94 -6.80
C CYS A 21 -17.48 21.09 -7.37
N GLY A 22 -18.40 20.25 -6.91
CA GLY A 22 -19.79 20.20 -7.40
C GLY A 22 -20.48 21.56 -7.46
N SER A 23 -20.77 22.01 -8.68
CA SER A 23 -21.76 23.05 -8.98
C SER A 23 -22.70 22.49 -10.04
N LEU A 24 -23.93 22.15 -9.64
CA LEU A 24 -24.99 21.72 -10.56
C LEU A 24 -25.39 22.89 -11.46
N GLU A 25 -25.12 22.79 -12.76
CA GLU A 25 -26.00 23.38 -13.78
C GLU A 25 -26.25 22.37 -14.91
N VAL A 26 -27.51 22.37 -15.35
CA VAL A 26 -28.20 21.33 -16.11
C VAL A 26 -27.54 21.05 -17.47
N LEU A 27 -27.15 19.79 -17.71
CA LEU A 27 -26.79 19.29 -19.04
C LEU A 27 -27.79 18.23 -19.53
N ASP A 28 -28.02 18.29 -20.84
CA ASP A 28 -28.98 17.60 -21.69
C ASP A 28 -29.03 16.05 -21.50
N PRO A 29 -30.22 15.43 -21.32
CA PRO A 29 -30.36 13.99 -21.06
C PRO A 29 -29.98 13.06 -22.23
N ALA A 30 -29.55 13.57 -23.38
CA ALA A 30 -29.25 12.76 -24.56
C ALA A 30 -27.79 12.25 -24.66
N ASN A 31 -26.90 12.57 -23.71
CA ASN A 31 -25.47 12.25 -23.85
C ASN A 31 -24.79 11.81 -22.53
N ILE A 32 -25.40 10.86 -21.82
CA ILE A 32 -24.78 10.19 -20.67
C ILE A 32 -23.72 9.20 -21.19
N PRO A 33 -22.42 9.36 -20.88
CA PRO A 33 -21.44 8.30 -21.10
C PRO A 33 -21.83 7.10 -20.24
N THR A 34 -21.87 5.92 -20.84
CA THR A 34 -22.04 4.65 -20.14
C THR A 34 -21.12 4.58 -18.92
N VAL A 35 -21.70 4.33 -17.75
CA VAL A 35 -21.01 4.02 -16.50
C VAL A 35 -19.92 2.96 -16.79
N PRO A 36 -18.64 3.20 -16.45
CA PRO A 36 -17.61 2.18 -16.63
C PRO A 36 -17.88 0.99 -15.70
N PRO A 37 -17.52 -0.25 -16.09
CA PRO A 37 -17.73 -1.41 -15.24
C PRO A 37 -16.99 -1.25 -13.90
N GLU A 38 -17.67 -1.66 -12.83
CA GLU A 38 -17.32 -1.57 -11.40
C GLU A 38 -16.06 -2.39 -10.98
N ASP A 39 -15.22 -2.73 -11.96
CA ASP A 39 -13.96 -3.48 -11.86
C ASP A 39 -12.71 -2.57 -11.84
N THR A 40 -12.87 -1.25 -11.88
CA THR A 40 -11.74 -0.30 -11.78
C THR A 40 -11.66 0.34 -10.39
N PRO A 41 -10.45 0.48 -9.82
CA PRO A 41 -10.25 1.16 -8.53
C PRO A 41 -10.74 2.62 -8.60
N PRO A 42 -11.00 3.25 -7.44
CA PRO A 42 -11.30 4.69 -7.40
C PRO A 42 -10.22 5.47 -8.16
N PRO A 43 -10.60 6.51 -8.93
CA PRO A 43 -9.67 7.19 -9.82
C PRO A 43 -8.52 7.84 -9.03
N ASP A 44 -7.31 7.34 -9.26
CA ASP A 44 -6.09 7.98 -8.81
C ASP A 44 -5.86 9.25 -9.64
N ILE A 45 -6.24 10.38 -9.06
CA ILE A 45 -6.10 11.72 -9.65
C ILE A 45 -4.62 12.01 -9.94
N ARG A 46 -3.68 11.52 -9.12
CA ARG A 46 -2.23 11.76 -9.32
C ARG A 46 -1.69 10.98 -10.51
N ARG A 47 -2.10 9.73 -10.70
CA ARG A 47 -1.76 8.91 -11.88
C ARG A 47 -2.29 9.50 -13.19
N THR A 48 -3.47 10.12 -13.13
CA THR A 48 -4.08 10.80 -14.29
C THR A 48 -3.29 12.05 -14.67
N VAL A 49 -2.82 12.83 -13.68
CA VAL A 49 -1.96 13.99 -13.90
C VAL A 49 -0.58 13.57 -14.43
N ALA A 50 0.05 12.53 -13.87
CA ALA A 50 1.33 12.03 -14.33
C ALA A 50 1.29 11.51 -15.78
N ALA A 51 0.20 10.80 -16.15
CA ALA A 51 -0.02 10.34 -17.52
C ALA A 51 -0.23 11.52 -18.50
N ALA A 52 -0.94 12.57 -18.09
CA ALA A 52 -1.14 13.77 -18.88
C ALA A 52 0.16 14.57 -19.09
N VAL A 53 1.01 14.65 -18.07
CA VAL A 53 2.36 15.25 -18.18
C VAL A 53 3.24 14.43 -19.14
N ARG A 54 3.23 13.09 -19.03
CA ARG A 54 3.99 12.19 -19.92
C ARG A 54 3.59 12.33 -21.40
N ALA A 55 2.30 12.44 -21.69
CA ALA A 55 1.80 12.66 -23.06
C ALA A 55 2.23 14.03 -23.64
N THR A 56 2.41 15.03 -22.77
CA THR A 56 2.83 16.38 -23.18
C THR A 56 4.32 16.46 -23.48
N ILE A 57 5.16 15.70 -22.76
CA ILE A 57 6.61 15.63 -22.98
C ILE A 57 6.95 14.83 -24.26
N GLN A 58 6.22 13.73 -24.53
CA GLN A 58 6.44 12.92 -25.73
C GLN A 58 6.00 13.60 -27.04
N ALA A 59 5.21 14.67 -26.97
CA ALA A 59 4.73 15.43 -28.13
C ALA A 59 5.68 16.57 -28.56
N ALA A 60 6.80 16.80 -27.86
CA ALA A 60 7.77 17.82 -28.23
C ALA A 60 8.62 17.37 -29.44
N PRO A 61 8.73 18.17 -30.53
CA PRO A 61 9.49 17.77 -31.71
C PRO A 61 11.00 17.75 -31.43
N THR A 62 11.65 16.64 -31.82
CA THR A 62 13.11 16.44 -31.76
C THR A 62 13.83 17.37 -32.75
N PRO A 63 14.94 18.05 -32.38
CA PRO A 63 15.75 18.78 -33.34
C PRO A 63 16.60 17.83 -34.20
N THR A 64 16.58 18.03 -35.51
CA THR A 64 17.34 17.31 -36.53
C THR A 64 18.85 17.55 -36.36
N PRO A 65 19.73 16.54 -36.53
CA PRO A 65 21.18 16.72 -36.39
C PRO A 65 21.78 17.31 -37.67
N ASP A 66 22.42 18.47 -37.55
CA ASP A 66 23.19 19.09 -38.63
C ASP A 66 24.69 18.72 -38.55
N ALA A 67 25.32 18.71 -39.72
CA ALA A 67 26.53 17.97 -40.07
C ALA A 67 27.84 18.30 -39.30
N ALA A 68 28.67 17.26 -39.16
CA ALA A 68 30.02 17.28 -38.60
C ALA A 68 31.04 18.08 -39.45
N PRO A 69 32.03 18.76 -38.83
CA PRO A 69 33.28 19.11 -39.48
C PRO A 69 34.43 18.17 -39.08
N THR A 70 35.36 18.07 -40.01
CA THR A 70 36.40 17.06 -40.20
C THR A 70 37.58 17.17 -39.23
N SER A 71 38.09 16.00 -38.80
CA SER A 71 39.31 15.80 -38.01
C SER A 71 40.57 16.30 -38.74
N THR A 72 41.44 17.00 -38.01
CA THR A 72 42.84 17.22 -38.39
C THR A 72 43.73 16.76 -37.24
N GLN A 73 44.63 15.81 -37.52
CA GLN A 73 45.56 15.19 -36.58
C GLN A 73 46.59 16.17 -35.99
N ALA A 74 47.00 15.91 -34.75
CA ALA A 74 48.22 16.40 -34.13
C ALA A 74 49.00 15.23 -33.46
N PRO A 75 50.34 15.32 -33.33
CA PRO A 75 51.24 14.17 -33.41
C PRO A 75 51.68 13.56 -32.06
N ALA A 76 52.14 12.32 -32.14
CA ALA A 76 52.65 11.47 -31.05
C ALA A 76 54.03 11.88 -30.50
N VAL A 77 54.22 11.67 -29.18
CA VAL A 77 55.50 11.77 -28.43
C VAL A 77 55.49 10.66 -27.34
N PRO A 78 56.66 10.07 -26.95
CA PRO A 78 56.84 8.61 -26.69
C PRO A 78 56.86 8.22 -25.18
N PRO A 79 57.02 6.93 -24.81
CA PRO A 79 56.72 6.45 -23.47
C PRO A 79 57.90 6.61 -22.50
N THR A 80 57.60 6.94 -21.24
CA THR A 80 58.59 7.03 -20.15
C THR A 80 58.21 6.13 -18.97
N ARG A 81 59.03 5.09 -18.81
CA ARG A 81 59.58 4.45 -17.60
C ARG A 81 58.72 4.24 -16.35
N ASP A 82 58.60 2.96 -16.01
CA ASP A 82 58.31 2.38 -14.70
C ASP A 82 59.11 3.01 -13.54
N PRO A 83 58.50 3.08 -12.35
CA PRO A 83 59.21 2.95 -11.09
C PRO A 83 58.89 1.61 -10.42
N ALA A 84 59.94 0.81 -10.21
CA ALA A 84 59.95 -0.36 -9.35
C ALA A 84 59.77 0.06 -7.88
N VAL A 85 58.76 -0.49 -7.21
CA VAL A 85 58.61 -0.38 -5.75
C VAL A 85 59.29 -1.59 -5.11
N THR A 86 60.36 -1.33 -4.37
CA THR A 86 61.03 -2.28 -3.48
C THR A 86 60.39 -2.12 -2.10
N ALA A 87 59.56 -3.07 -1.68
CA ALA A 87 59.05 -3.13 -0.31
C ALA A 87 60.16 -3.63 0.62
N THR A 88 60.63 -2.77 1.53
CA THR A 88 61.46 -3.16 2.67
C THR A 88 60.58 -3.01 3.92
N SER A 89 60.16 -4.13 4.50
CA SER A 89 59.43 -4.19 5.75
C SER A 89 60.38 -3.91 6.91
N VAL A 90 60.09 -2.86 7.68
CA VAL A 90 60.65 -2.62 9.02
C VAL A 90 59.50 -2.79 9.99
N GLU A 91 59.49 -3.90 10.74
CA GLU A 91 58.60 -4.09 11.87
C GLU A 91 58.98 -3.11 12.98
N VAL A 92 58.08 -2.16 13.26
CA VAL A 92 58.08 -1.38 14.50
C VAL A 92 56.86 -1.83 15.29
N SER A 93 57.11 -2.69 16.27
CA SER A 93 56.13 -3.10 17.27
C SER A 93 55.84 -1.94 18.22
N THR A 94 54.65 -1.35 18.08
CA THR A 94 54.04 -0.47 19.07
C THR A 94 52.99 -1.26 19.86
N PRO A 95 52.96 -1.15 21.22
CA PRO A 95 52.06 -1.94 22.04
C PRO A 95 50.62 -1.43 21.91
N VAL A 96 49.71 -2.38 21.68
CA VAL A 96 48.25 -2.19 21.74
C VAL A 96 47.86 -1.72 23.14
N PRO A 97 47.15 -0.58 23.31
CA PRO A 97 46.56 -0.25 24.59
C PRO A 97 45.40 -1.21 24.87
N GLU A 98 45.48 -1.85 26.03
CA GLU A 98 44.45 -2.68 26.64
C GLU A 98 43.12 -1.91 26.72
N PRO A 99 41.97 -2.50 26.34
CA PRO A 99 40.69 -1.80 26.37
C PRO A 99 40.38 -1.43 27.83
N THR A 100 40.37 -0.13 28.10
CA THR A 100 39.88 0.40 29.36
C THR A 100 38.41 0.04 29.44
N ALA A 101 38.06 -0.82 30.40
CA ALA A 101 36.70 -1.25 30.64
C ALA A 101 35.77 -0.05 30.75
N ALA A 102 34.77 0.02 29.86
CA ALA A 102 33.65 0.91 30.00
C ALA A 102 33.00 0.69 31.39
N PRO A 103 32.61 1.75 32.12
CA PRO A 103 31.87 1.57 33.35
C PRO A 103 30.54 0.89 33.01
N THR A 104 30.37 -0.34 33.47
CA THR A 104 29.09 -1.05 33.44
C THR A 104 28.07 -0.23 34.25
N PHE A 105 27.18 0.48 33.57
CA PHE A 105 25.97 1.01 34.20
C PHE A 105 25.12 -0.19 34.62
N LEU A 106 25.11 -0.47 35.92
CA LEU A 106 24.06 -1.27 36.55
C LEU A 106 22.72 -0.57 36.29
N PRO A 107 21.70 -1.25 35.73
CA PRO A 107 20.38 -0.66 35.66
C PRO A 107 19.91 -0.37 37.09
N THR A 108 19.67 0.91 37.37
CA THR A 108 19.02 1.33 38.60
C THR A 108 17.63 0.70 38.60
N ALA A 109 17.32 -0.07 39.63
CA ALA A 109 16.04 -0.75 39.78
C ALA A 109 14.90 0.26 39.67
N SER A 110 14.04 0.05 38.68
CA SER A 110 12.74 0.71 38.55
C SER A 110 11.91 0.43 39.80
N PRO A 111 11.14 1.41 40.34
CA PRO A 111 10.44 1.25 41.60
C PRO A 111 9.35 0.17 41.52
N VAL A 112 9.27 -0.61 42.58
CA VAL A 112 8.25 -1.64 42.84
C VAL A 112 6.84 -1.08 42.63
N PRO A 113 5.96 -1.74 41.86
CA PRO A 113 4.55 -1.35 41.82
C PRO A 113 3.90 -1.67 43.17
N VAL A 114 3.39 -0.62 43.81
CA VAL A 114 2.56 -0.72 45.02
C VAL A 114 1.28 -1.46 44.69
N ALA A 115 0.97 -2.47 45.51
CA ALA A 115 -0.21 -3.33 45.40
C ALA A 115 -1.52 -2.53 45.36
N ALA A 116 -2.37 -2.86 44.39
CA ALA A 116 -3.75 -2.40 44.30
C ALA A 116 -4.63 -3.01 45.41
N PRO A 117 -5.67 -2.30 45.88
CA PRO A 117 -6.55 -2.78 46.94
C PRO A 117 -7.52 -3.87 46.46
N ALA A 118 -7.74 -4.83 47.35
CA ALA A 118 -8.59 -6.00 47.16
C ALA A 118 -10.09 -5.68 47.09
N PRO A 119 -10.87 -6.40 46.25
CA PRO A 119 -12.31 -6.49 46.39
C PRO A 119 -12.74 -7.61 47.38
N LEU A 120 -13.78 -7.32 48.18
CA LEU A 120 -14.47 -8.20 49.13
C LEU A 120 -15.31 -9.29 48.39
N PRO A 121 -15.67 -10.41 49.04
CA PRO A 121 -16.01 -11.67 48.38
C PRO A 121 -17.51 -11.82 48.08
N THR A 122 -17.85 -12.64 47.08
CA THR A 122 -19.18 -13.27 47.00
C THR A 122 -19.07 -14.71 46.46
N ALA A 123 -19.47 -15.64 47.34
CA ALA A 123 -20.01 -16.99 47.15
C ALA A 123 -19.26 -18.06 46.32
N GLU A 124 -18.71 -19.03 47.07
CA GLU A 124 -18.35 -20.39 46.67
C GLU A 124 -19.47 -21.14 45.91
N GLN A 125 -19.14 -21.70 44.74
CA GLN A 125 -19.73 -22.96 44.30
C GLN A 125 -18.65 -24.02 44.09
N LYS A 126 -18.91 -25.14 44.75
CA LYS A 126 -18.06 -26.31 44.95
C LYS A 126 -18.09 -27.22 43.72
N ALA A 127 -16.90 -27.69 43.35
CA ALA A 127 -16.60 -28.57 42.23
C ALA A 127 -17.56 -29.77 42.09
N THR A 128 -18.00 -30.02 40.85
CA THR A 128 -18.59 -31.31 40.43
C THR A 128 -17.67 -31.94 39.39
N GLN A 129 -17.28 -33.18 39.66
CA GLN A 129 -16.27 -33.95 38.94
C GLN A 129 -16.75 -34.40 37.55
N ALA A 130 -15.78 -34.58 36.66
CA ALA A 130 -15.94 -35.11 35.30
C ALA A 130 -16.59 -36.52 35.30
N PRO A 131 -17.52 -36.81 34.37
CA PRO A 131 -18.12 -38.13 34.27
C PRO A 131 -17.16 -39.12 33.60
N THR A 132 -16.85 -40.18 34.34
CA THR A 132 -16.27 -41.43 33.87
C THR A 132 -17.21 -42.08 32.84
N VAL A 133 -16.70 -42.33 31.64
CA VAL A 133 -17.43 -43.04 30.58
C VAL A 133 -17.62 -44.49 31.00
N THR A 134 -18.88 -44.89 31.15
CA THR A 134 -19.32 -46.26 31.48
C THR A 134 -19.26 -47.12 30.21
N PRO A 135 -18.75 -48.37 30.27
CA PRO A 135 -18.77 -49.27 29.12
C PRO A 135 -20.21 -49.68 28.77
N ALA A 136 -20.56 -49.57 27.48
CA ALA A 136 -21.83 -49.98 26.92
C ALA A 136 -22.05 -51.52 27.02
N PRO A 137 -23.31 -51.98 27.16
CA PRO A 137 -23.63 -53.38 27.39
C PRO A 137 -23.42 -54.26 26.15
N ALA A 138 -23.14 -55.54 26.40
CA ALA A 138 -22.98 -56.60 25.41
C ALA A 138 -24.25 -56.79 24.53
N PRO A 139 -24.09 -57.17 23.25
CA PRO A 139 -25.22 -57.44 22.37
C PRO A 139 -26.00 -58.69 22.81
N SER A 140 -27.33 -58.57 22.84
CA SER A 140 -28.28 -59.68 22.97
C SER A 140 -28.30 -60.52 21.68
N PRO A 141 -28.45 -61.86 21.74
CA PRO A 141 -28.37 -62.73 20.57
C PRO A 141 -29.50 -62.46 19.58
N THR A 142 -29.12 -62.09 18.35
CA THR A 142 -30.05 -62.06 17.21
C THR A 142 -30.34 -63.49 16.75
N ALA A 143 -31.62 -63.79 16.55
CA ALA A 143 -32.12 -65.07 16.10
C ALA A 143 -31.47 -65.53 14.78
N THR A 144 -31.10 -66.81 14.74
CA THR A 144 -30.70 -67.54 13.54
C THR A 144 -31.83 -67.54 12.51
N VAL A 145 -31.67 -66.79 11.42
CA VAL A 145 -32.46 -66.98 10.20
C VAL A 145 -31.78 -68.06 9.35
N ALA A 146 -32.57 -69.05 8.96
CA ALA A 146 -32.17 -70.22 8.18
C ALA A 146 -31.51 -69.86 6.83
N PRO A 147 -30.60 -70.70 6.30
CA PRO A 147 -30.04 -70.49 4.97
C PRO A 147 -31.13 -70.58 3.91
N SER A 148 -31.33 -69.48 3.17
CA SER A 148 -32.10 -69.45 1.93
C SER A 148 -31.33 -70.20 0.83
N PRO A 149 -31.99 -71.00 -0.03
CA PRO A 149 -31.32 -71.91 -0.96
C PRO A 149 -30.44 -71.19 -1.97
N THR A 150 -29.28 -71.78 -2.20
CA THR A 150 -28.30 -71.45 -3.24
C THR A 150 -28.96 -71.32 -4.62
N PRO A 151 -28.86 -70.17 -5.32
CA PRO A 151 -29.21 -70.11 -6.73
C PRO A 151 -28.23 -70.95 -7.54
N THR A 152 -28.79 -71.81 -8.39
CA THR A 152 -28.11 -72.65 -9.37
C THR A 152 -27.18 -71.81 -10.27
N PRO A 153 -25.92 -72.24 -10.54
CA PRO A 153 -25.03 -71.51 -11.44
C PRO A 153 -25.59 -71.50 -12.85
N THR A 154 -25.85 -70.30 -13.37
CA THR A 154 -26.08 -70.05 -14.80
C THR A 154 -24.72 -70.04 -15.50
N PRO A 155 -24.55 -70.69 -16.67
CA PRO A 155 -23.24 -70.83 -17.31
C PRO A 155 -22.63 -69.48 -17.65
N THR A 156 -21.41 -69.26 -17.16
CA THR A 156 -20.51 -68.16 -17.49
C THR A 156 -20.24 -68.13 -19.00
N PRO A 157 -20.58 -67.06 -19.74
CA PRO A 157 -19.98 -66.83 -21.05
C PRO A 157 -18.50 -66.49 -20.85
N ALA A 158 -17.64 -67.14 -21.63
CA ALA A 158 -16.20 -67.00 -21.56
C ALA A 158 -15.77 -65.52 -21.65
N ALA A 159 -14.96 -65.08 -20.68
CA ALA A 159 -14.34 -63.76 -20.69
C ALA A 159 -13.46 -63.62 -21.95
N THR A 160 -13.83 -62.67 -22.80
CA THR A 160 -12.90 -62.11 -23.78
C THR A 160 -11.88 -61.25 -23.01
N PRO A 161 -10.57 -61.35 -23.26
CA PRO A 161 -9.58 -60.55 -22.55
C PRO A 161 -9.82 -59.05 -22.79
N THR A 162 -10.26 -58.33 -21.76
CA THR A 162 -10.32 -56.85 -21.75
C THR A 162 -8.91 -56.32 -21.51
N ALA A 163 -8.37 -55.54 -22.45
CA ALA A 163 -7.11 -54.83 -22.23
C ALA A 163 -7.28 -53.84 -21.07
N THR A 164 -6.33 -53.80 -20.13
CA THR A 164 -6.36 -52.88 -18.99
C THR A 164 -5.96 -51.47 -19.44
N ALA A 165 -6.80 -50.46 -19.18
CA ALA A 165 -6.50 -49.06 -19.50
C ALA A 165 -5.35 -48.52 -18.64
N SER A 166 -4.44 -47.73 -19.23
CA SER A 166 -3.28 -47.15 -18.53
C SER A 166 -3.66 -46.08 -17.51
N GLY A 167 -4.76 -45.35 -17.74
CA GLY A 167 -5.17 -44.18 -16.94
C GLY A 167 -4.26 -42.96 -17.09
N SER A 168 -3.24 -43.01 -17.95
CA SER A 168 -2.29 -41.94 -18.20
C SER A 168 -2.01 -41.78 -19.70
N ILE A 169 -1.68 -40.54 -20.09
CA ILE A 169 -1.27 -40.14 -21.43
C ILE A 169 0.15 -39.57 -21.32
N PRO A 170 1.20 -40.43 -21.44
CA PRO A 170 2.58 -40.01 -21.21
C PRO A 170 3.06 -38.88 -22.11
N THR A 171 2.56 -38.82 -23.35
CA THR A 171 2.89 -37.78 -24.34
C THR A 171 2.41 -36.39 -23.94
N LEU A 172 1.45 -36.29 -23.00
CA LEU A 172 0.89 -35.04 -22.48
C LEU A 172 1.22 -34.83 -21.00
N GLU A 173 1.98 -35.73 -20.38
CA GLU A 173 2.12 -35.83 -18.91
C GLU A 173 0.76 -35.81 -18.18
N ALA A 174 -0.30 -36.29 -18.85
CA ALA A 174 -1.66 -36.14 -18.40
C ALA A 174 -2.18 -37.41 -17.73
N ARG A 175 -3.07 -37.26 -16.76
CA ARG A 175 -3.77 -38.36 -16.10
C ARG A 175 -5.26 -38.27 -16.39
N VAL A 176 -5.87 -39.39 -16.78
CA VAL A 176 -7.32 -39.50 -16.90
C VAL A 176 -7.93 -39.49 -15.50
N THR A 177 -8.79 -38.52 -15.22
CA THR A 177 -9.54 -38.44 -13.96
C THR A 177 -10.93 -39.01 -14.08
N TYR A 178 -11.61 -38.73 -15.20
CA TYR A 178 -12.97 -39.21 -15.45
C TYR A 178 -13.17 -39.60 -16.91
N LEU A 179 -13.90 -40.70 -17.10
CA LEU A 179 -14.65 -41.01 -18.31
C LEU A 179 -16.12 -41.10 -17.90
N ARG A 180 -16.95 -40.14 -18.35
CA ARG A 180 -18.37 -40.06 -18.01
C ARG A 180 -19.21 -40.01 -19.28
N PHE A 181 -20.47 -40.43 -19.17
CA PHE A 181 -21.42 -40.44 -20.27
C PHE A 181 -22.59 -39.52 -20.00
N PHE A 182 -23.11 -38.85 -21.03
CA PHE A 182 -24.36 -38.09 -20.99
C PHE A 182 -25.12 -38.27 -22.30
N GLU A 183 -26.42 -37.97 -22.31
CA GLU A 183 -27.23 -38.00 -23.54
C GLU A 183 -27.15 -36.64 -24.24
N SER A 184 -27.01 -36.64 -25.56
CA SER A 184 -27.16 -35.43 -26.38
C SER A 184 -28.11 -35.64 -27.57
N GLY A 185 -28.51 -34.52 -28.17
CA GLY A 185 -29.37 -34.47 -29.34
C GLY A 185 -28.67 -34.10 -30.64
N ALA A 186 -29.40 -33.42 -31.52
CA ALA A 186 -28.84 -32.80 -32.72
C ALA A 186 -28.10 -31.48 -32.40
N THR A 187 -28.35 -30.92 -31.21
CA THR A 187 -27.70 -29.71 -30.68
C THR A 187 -26.71 -30.11 -29.58
N GLU A 188 -25.57 -29.44 -29.55
CA GLU A 188 -24.53 -29.65 -28.55
C GLU A 188 -25.02 -29.20 -27.17
N VAL A 189 -24.73 -30.00 -26.14
CA VAL A 189 -25.05 -29.69 -24.74
C VAL A 189 -23.83 -29.00 -24.12
N THR A 190 -24.00 -27.74 -23.72
CA THR A 190 -23.03 -26.98 -22.94
C THR A 190 -22.65 -27.74 -21.68
N ARG A 191 -21.43 -27.54 -21.16
CA ARG A 191 -20.93 -28.38 -20.06
C ARG A 191 -21.79 -28.27 -18.81
N GLU A 192 -22.34 -27.09 -18.57
CA GLU A 192 -23.14 -26.70 -17.43
C GLU A 192 -24.49 -27.43 -17.37
N ASP A 193 -24.97 -27.89 -18.52
CA ASP A 193 -26.27 -28.56 -18.73
C ASP A 193 -26.12 -30.09 -18.90
N ARG A 194 -24.89 -30.64 -18.78
CA ARG A 194 -24.62 -32.08 -18.93
C ARG A 194 -25.10 -32.86 -17.73
N VAL A 195 -26.01 -33.80 -17.96
CA VAL A 195 -26.47 -34.76 -16.96
C VAL A 195 -25.77 -36.11 -17.15
N TYR A 196 -24.73 -36.37 -16.36
CA TYR A 196 -23.96 -37.59 -16.47
C TYR A 196 -24.67 -38.80 -15.85
N ARG A 197 -24.79 -39.90 -16.61
CA ARG A 197 -25.45 -41.15 -16.19
C ARG A 197 -24.72 -42.36 -16.76
N ARG A 198 -24.97 -43.54 -16.20
CA ARG A 198 -24.48 -44.84 -16.73
C ARG A 198 -25.59 -45.73 -17.25
N VAL A 199 -26.84 -45.35 -17.04
CA VAL A 199 -28.02 -46.09 -17.48
C VAL A 199 -28.89 -45.13 -18.27
N PHE A 200 -29.26 -45.53 -19.47
CA PHE A 200 -29.99 -44.74 -20.43
C PHE A 200 -31.22 -45.50 -20.93
N ASP A 201 -32.30 -44.76 -21.14
CA ASP A 201 -33.61 -45.32 -21.50
C ASP A 201 -33.66 -45.59 -23.01
N GLN A 202 -34.04 -46.80 -23.40
CA GLN A 202 -34.06 -47.19 -24.81
C GLN A 202 -34.92 -46.27 -25.67
N GLU A 203 -36.12 -45.89 -25.21
CA GLU A 203 -37.10 -45.17 -26.01
C GLU A 203 -36.71 -43.71 -26.24
N SER A 204 -36.00 -43.07 -25.30
CA SER A 204 -35.68 -41.64 -25.38
C SER A 204 -34.25 -41.33 -25.84
N THR A 205 -33.32 -42.27 -25.69
CA THR A 205 -31.88 -42.02 -25.94
C THR A 205 -31.59 -41.83 -27.43
N ARG A 206 -30.93 -40.72 -27.76
CA ARG A 206 -30.50 -40.37 -29.13
C ARG A 206 -29.02 -40.66 -29.35
N SER A 207 -28.16 -39.79 -28.84
CA SER A 207 -26.71 -39.93 -28.86
C SER A 207 -26.20 -40.08 -27.44
N ILE A 208 -25.22 -40.96 -27.27
CA ILE A 208 -24.45 -41.08 -26.05
C ILE A 208 -23.12 -40.38 -26.31
N ASP A 209 -22.84 -39.39 -25.51
CA ASP A 209 -21.58 -38.65 -25.54
C ASP A 209 -20.71 -39.13 -24.40
N TRP A 210 -19.42 -39.26 -24.67
CA TRP A 210 -18.43 -39.39 -23.61
C TRP A 210 -17.76 -38.05 -23.36
N GLU A 211 -17.38 -37.82 -22.10
CA GLU A 211 -16.45 -36.78 -21.68
C GLU A 211 -15.22 -37.42 -21.06
N LEU A 212 -14.05 -37.06 -21.58
CA LEU A 212 -12.76 -37.42 -21.05
C LEU A 212 -12.18 -36.20 -20.34
N THR A 213 -11.96 -36.30 -19.03
CA THR A 213 -11.32 -35.25 -18.23
C THR A 213 -9.87 -35.62 -17.93
N LEU A 214 -8.96 -34.68 -18.18
CA LEU A 214 -7.53 -34.83 -17.97
C LEU A 214 -7.04 -33.82 -16.93
N VAL A 215 -6.12 -34.27 -16.08
CA VAL A 215 -5.27 -33.38 -15.27
C VAL A 215 -3.87 -33.43 -15.86
N HIS A 216 -3.26 -32.27 -16.10
CA HIS A 216 -1.95 -32.15 -16.71
C HIS A 216 -1.22 -30.89 -16.19
N PRO A 217 0.11 -30.80 -16.32
CA PRO A 217 0.83 -29.54 -16.13
C PRO A 217 0.30 -28.45 -17.08
N PRO A 218 0.33 -27.16 -16.69
CA PRO A 218 -0.15 -26.09 -17.54
C PRO A 218 0.73 -25.96 -18.79
N PRO A 219 0.15 -26.01 -20.01
CA PRO A 219 0.91 -25.89 -21.26
C PRO A 219 1.62 -24.55 -21.48
N GLY A 220 1.15 -23.48 -20.83
CA GLY A 220 1.68 -22.12 -21.00
C GLY A 220 1.50 -21.63 -22.44
N VAL A 221 2.60 -21.20 -23.07
CA VAL A 221 2.61 -20.73 -24.48
C VAL A 221 2.56 -21.88 -25.49
N GLN A 222 2.76 -23.13 -25.05
CA GLN A 222 2.78 -24.31 -25.90
C GLN A 222 1.35 -24.82 -26.14
N ILE A 223 1.03 -25.17 -27.38
CA ILE A 223 -0.22 -25.85 -27.73
C ILE A 223 0.09 -27.33 -27.95
N TYR A 224 -0.59 -28.22 -27.22
CA TYR A 224 -0.49 -29.67 -27.44
C TYR A 224 -1.75 -30.16 -28.15
N GLU A 225 -1.59 -30.75 -29.32
CA GLU A 225 -2.67 -31.40 -30.06
C GLU A 225 -2.53 -32.92 -29.92
N PHE A 226 -3.64 -33.60 -29.66
CA PHE A 226 -3.68 -35.06 -29.53
C PHE A 226 -4.96 -35.62 -30.13
N THR A 227 -4.93 -36.89 -30.55
CA THR A 227 -6.09 -37.54 -31.14
C THR A 227 -6.65 -38.59 -30.20
N VAL A 228 -7.95 -38.51 -29.92
CA VAL A 228 -8.69 -39.53 -29.17
C VAL A 228 -9.49 -40.38 -30.15
N GLU A 229 -9.18 -41.67 -30.22
CA GLU A 229 -10.00 -42.67 -30.90
C GLU A 229 -10.94 -43.32 -29.88
N ALA A 230 -12.24 -43.18 -30.08
CA ALA A 230 -13.26 -43.86 -29.30
C ALA A 230 -13.80 -45.08 -30.06
N VAL A 231 -13.74 -46.25 -29.43
CA VAL A 231 -14.27 -47.51 -29.95
C VAL A 231 -15.47 -47.92 -29.12
N TYR A 232 -16.65 -47.97 -29.74
CA TYR A 232 -17.88 -48.39 -29.11
C TYR A 232 -18.10 -49.88 -29.34
N HIS A 233 -18.34 -50.64 -28.27
CA HIS A 233 -18.63 -52.06 -28.31
C HIS A 233 -20.09 -52.32 -27.93
N ARG A 234 -20.74 -53.20 -28.69
CA ARG A 234 -22.08 -53.73 -28.40
C ARG A 234 -22.06 -54.66 -27.17
N PRO A 235 -23.22 -54.99 -26.60
CA PRO A 235 -23.35 -55.96 -25.52
C PRO A 235 -22.82 -57.37 -25.83
N ASP A 236 -22.78 -57.75 -27.12
CA ASP A 236 -22.18 -59.01 -27.58
C ASP A 236 -20.65 -58.94 -27.75
N GLY A 237 -20.03 -57.80 -27.42
CA GLY A 237 -18.60 -57.53 -27.54
C GLY A 237 -18.15 -57.07 -28.94
N SER A 238 -19.02 -57.14 -29.96
CA SER A 238 -18.69 -56.69 -31.31
C SER A 238 -18.55 -55.17 -31.38
N VAL A 239 -17.67 -54.67 -32.25
CA VAL A 239 -17.50 -53.21 -32.42
C VAL A 239 -18.75 -52.64 -33.10
N LEU A 240 -19.42 -51.70 -32.42
CA LEU A 240 -20.55 -50.93 -32.90
C LEU A 240 -20.09 -49.85 -33.89
N GLY A 241 -19.01 -49.16 -33.58
CA GLY A 241 -18.41 -48.14 -34.44
C GLY A 241 -17.22 -47.48 -33.78
N ARG A 242 -16.56 -46.61 -34.54
CA ARG A 242 -15.38 -45.85 -34.12
C ARG A 242 -15.57 -44.38 -34.46
N SER A 243 -15.06 -43.50 -33.62
CA SER A 243 -15.03 -42.05 -33.87
C SER A 243 -13.71 -41.48 -33.42
N THR A 244 -13.22 -40.49 -34.16
CA THR A 244 -11.95 -39.82 -33.87
C THR A 244 -12.24 -38.36 -33.53
N LEU A 245 -11.59 -37.84 -32.49
CA LEU A 245 -11.69 -36.45 -32.06
C LEU A 245 -10.28 -35.87 -31.89
N GLU A 246 -10.05 -34.69 -32.46
CA GLU A 246 -8.86 -33.91 -32.19
C GLU A 246 -9.07 -33.10 -30.91
N GLY A 247 -8.21 -33.32 -29.92
CA GLY A 247 -8.14 -32.58 -28.66
C GLY A 247 -6.98 -31.60 -28.67
N ARG A 248 -7.14 -30.49 -27.94
CA ARG A 248 -6.14 -29.43 -27.81
C ARG A 248 -5.99 -29.04 -26.34
N LEU A 249 -4.75 -28.93 -25.87
CA LEU A 249 -4.38 -28.33 -24.58
C LEU A 249 -3.68 -26.99 -24.85
N GLU A 250 -4.13 -25.93 -24.20
CA GLU A 250 -3.55 -24.59 -24.34
C GLU A 250 -3.72 -23.76 -23.06
N GLY A 251 -2.88 -22.74 -22.92
CA GLY A 251 -2.94 -21.78 -21.82
C GLY A 251 -2.48 -22.33 -20.48
N ASP A 252 -2.90 -21.69 -19.39
CA ASP A 252 -2.44 -22.00 -18.03
C ASP A 252 -3.35 -23.01 -17.31
N SER A 253 -4.26 -23.67 -18.04
CA SER A 253 -5.17 -24.63 -17.43
C SER A 253 -4.45 -25.92 -17.04
N THR A 254 -4.69 -26.40 -15.83
CA THR A 254 -4.21 -27.70 -15.33
C THR A 254 -5.25 -28.81 -15.49
N ILE A 255 -6.46 -28.45 -15.95
CA ILE A 255 -7.58 -29.36 -16.21
C ILE A 255 -8.14 -29.09 -17.59
N SER A 256 -8.32 -30.14 -18.38
CA SER A 256 -8.98 -30.06 -19.68
C SER A 256 -10.02 -31.16 -19.81
N TRP A 257 -10.98 -30.93 -20.71
CA TRP A 257 -12.00 -31.91 -21.04
C TRP A 257 -12.25 -31.89 -22.53
N THR A 258 -12.56 -33.05 -23.07
CA THR A 258 -12.95 -33.18 -24.47
C THR A 258 -14.10 -34.17 -24.60
N THR A 259 -14.97 -33.95 -25.58
CA THR A 259 -16.21 -34.71 -25.74
C THR A 259 -16.43 -35.12 -27.17
N SER A 260 -16.96 -36.33 -27.36
CA SER A 260 -17.45 -36.78 -28.66
C SER A 260 -18.77 -37.53 -28.52
N SER A 261 -19.64 -37.33 -29.50
CA SER A 261 -20.95 -37.98 -29.58
C SER A 261 -20.90 -39.23 -30.44
N PHE A 262 -21.59 -40.29 -30.05
CA PHE A 262 -21.90 -41.39 -30.94
C PHE A 262 -23.39 -41.73 -30.85
N GLY A 263 -24.05 -41.90 -32.00
CA GLY A 263 -25.49 -42.13 -32.08
C GLY A 263 -26.14 -41.40 -33.26
N GLN A 264 -27.47 -41.19 -33.19
CA GLN A 264 -28.26 -40.68 -34.31
C GLN A 264 -28.41 -39.15 -34.24
N ARG A 265 -27.77 -38.44 -35.18
CA ARG A 265 -27.76 -36.95 -35.26
C ARG A 265 -28.97 -36.34 -35.99
N GLU A 266 -29.81 -37.15 -36.64
CA GLU A 266 -31.01 -36.64 -37.36
C GLU A 266 -32.18 -36.33 -36.40
N LYS A 267 -32.79 -35.15 -36.55
CA LYS A 267 -33.94 -34.70 -35.75
C LYS A 267 -35.11 -35.70 -35.83
N GLY A 268 -35.41 -36.35 -34.70
CA GLY A 268 -36.73 -36.98 -34.46
C GLY A 268 -36.78 -38.51 -34.48
N ARG A 269 -35.64 -39.23 -34.52
CA ARG A 269 -35.61 -40.68 -34.27
C ARG A 269 -35.02 -40.98 -32.89
N THR A 270 -35.78 -41.66 -32.06
CA THR A 270 -35.37 -42.24 -30.77
C THR A 270 -35.54 -43.77 -30.84
N GLY A 271 -35.02 -44.55 -29.87
CA GLY A 271 -35.15 -46.02 -29.92
C GLY A 271 -34.07 -46.75 -30.75
N GLY A 272 -32.99 -46.06 -31.13
CA GLY A 272 -31.96 -46.61 -32.04
C GLY A 272 -30.94 -47.55 -31.40
N TRP A 273 -30.90 -47.62 -30.06
CA TRP A 273 -29.95 -48.44 -29.32
C TRP A 273 -30.59 -49.77 -28.88
N PRO A 274 -30.06 -50.93 -29.28
CA PRO A 274 -30.45 -52.20 -28.69
C PRO A 274 -30.19 -52.23 -27.18
N LEU A 275 -30.99 -52.99 -26.44
CA LEU A 275 -30.79 -53.18 -24.99
C LEU A 275 -29.47 -53.87 -24.68
N GLY A 276 -28.88 -53.52 -23.54
CA GLY A 276 -27.70 -54.16 -22.96
C GLY A 276 -26.59 -53.18 -22.59
N ALA A 277 -25.50 -53.73 -22.06
CA ALA A 277 -24.31 -52.96 -21.66
C ALA A 277 -23.39 -52.71 -22.86
N TYR A 278 -23.09 -51.45 -23.12
CA TYR A 278 -22.12 -51.00 -24.13
C TYR A 278 -20.84 -50.60 -23.43
N ARG A 279 -19.70 -50.89 -24.05
CA ARG A 279 -18.39 -50.45 -23.59
C ARG A 279 -17.81 -49.42 -24.54
N VAL A 280 -17.21 -48.37 -24.01
CA VAL A 280 -16.46 -47.37 -24.77
C VAL A 280 -15.01 -47.41 -24.35
N ASP A 281 -14.15 -47.71 -25.30
CA ASP A 281 -12.70 -47.74 -25.14
C ASP A 281 -12.12 -46.48 -25.80
N LEU A 282 -11.39 -45.66 -25.04
CA LEU A 282 -10.71 -44.46 -25.54
C LEU A 282 -9.21 -44.73 -25.68
N LEU A 283 -8.69 -44.53 -26.88
CA LEU A 283 -7.28 -44.67 -27.21
C LEU A 283 -6.67 -43.32 -27.57
N VAL A 284 -5.47 -43.05 -27.07
CA VAL A 284 -4.64 -41.91 -27.47
C VAL A 284 -3.29 -42.46 -27.90
N ASP A 285 -2.81 -42.04 -29.08
CA ASP A 285 -1.58 -42.56 -29.71
C ASP A 285 -1.56 -44.10 -29.85
N GLY A 286 -2.74 -44.71 -30.01
CA GLY A 286 -2.93 -46.16 -30.11
C GLY A 286 -2.86 -46.93 -28.78
N GLY A 287 -2.63 -46.25 -27.65
CA GLY A 287 -2.70 -46.83 -26.30
C GLY A 287 -4.08 -46.66 -25.68
N LEU A 288 -4.63 -47.70 -25.04
CA LEU A 288 -5.91 -47.62 -24.31
C LEU A 288 -5.73 -46.82 -23.01
N VAL A 289 -6.31 -45.62 -22.95
CA VAL A 289 -6.14 -44.68 -21.82
C VAL A 289 -7.33 -44.69 -20.86
N ALA A 290 -8.54 -45.01 -21.35
CA ALA A 290 -9.74 -45.14 -20.53
C ALA A 290 -10.71 -46.16 -21.14
N SER A 291 -11.44 -46.89 -20.28
CA SER A 291 -12.52 -47.78 -20.69
C SER A 291 -13.64 -47.69 -19.67
N SER A 292 -14.88 -47.54 -20.13
CA SER A 292 -16.05 -47.52 -19.25
C SER A 292 -17.30 -48.03 -19.96
N GLU A 293 -18.32 -48.36 -19.18
CA GLU A 293 -19.56 -48.96 -19.66
C GLU A 293 -20.77 -48.08 -19.34
N PHE A 294 -21.74 -48.13 -20.26
CA PHE A 294 -23.10 -47.64 -20.02
C PHE A 294 -24.11 -48.70 -20.44
N VAL A 295 -25.30 -48.69 -19.84
CA VAL A 295 -26.36 -49.67 -20.10
C VAL A 295 -27.53 -48.97 -20.77
N ILE A 296 -28.01 -49.55 -21.86
CA ILE A 296 -29.32 -49.22 -22.44
C ILE A 296 -30.32 -50.21 -21.88
N GLU A 297 -31.27 -49.73 -21.08
CA GLU A 297 -32.29 -50.56 -20.46
C GLU A 297 -33.67 -50.19 -21.00
N ASP A 298 -34.52 -51.20 -21.14
CA ASP A 298 -35.95 -51.01 -21.23
C ASP A 298 -36.43 -50.85 -19.79
N ARG A 299 -36.94 -49.68 -19.45
CA ARG A 299 -37.64 -49.46 -18.19
C ARG A 299 -39.14 -49.47 -18.49
N PRO A 300 -39.78 -50.65 -18.60
CA PRO A 300 -41.22 -50.70 -18.71
C PRO A 300 -41.77 -50.42 -17.32
N ASN A 301 -42.25 -49.19 -17.09
CA ASN A 301 -43.08 -48.92 -15.93
C ASN A 301 -44.44 -48.50 -16.44
N ALA A 302 -45.46 -49.31 -16.13
CA ALA A 302 -46.83 -48.82 -16.12
C ALA A 302 -46.82 -47.55 -15.25
N GLU A 303 -47.13 -46.42 -15.88
CA GLU A 303 -47.18 -45.15 -15.18
C GLU A 303 -48.15 -45.27 -14.00
N PRO A 304 -47.78 -44.84 -12.78
CA PRO A 304 -48.69 -44.90 -11.65
C PRO A 304 -49.94 -44.10 -11.99
N ALA A 305 -51.11 -44.57 -11.56
CA ALA A 305 -52.39 -43.90 -11.87
C ALA A 305 -52.37 -42.41 -11.48
N SER A 306 -51.66 -42.06 -10.40
CA SER A 306 -51.41 -40.69 -9.97
C SER A 306 -50.60 -39.86 -10.98
N PHE A 307 -49.62 -40.44 -11.68
CA PHE A 307 -48.90 -39.73 -12.73
C PHE A 307 -49.74 -39.59 -14.00
N ILE A 308 -50.57 -40.58 -14.34
CA ILE A 308 -51.50 -40.47 -15.47
C ILE A 308 -52.48 -39.31 -15.23
N GLU A 309 -53.05 -39.22 -14.02
CA GLU A 309 -53.94 -38.14 -13.62
C GLU A 309 -53.23 -36.77 -13.64
N LEU A 310 -52.01 -36.69 -13.10
CA LEU A 310 -51.19 -35.47 -13.10
C LEU A 310 -50.84 -35.03 -14.53
N ARG A 311 -50.36 -35.97 -15.37
CA ARG A 311 -50.01 -35.71 -16.78
C ARG A 311 -51.22 -35.22 -17.56
N ASP A 312 -52.37 -35.88 -17.42
CA ASP A 312 -53.57 -35.52 -18.17
C ASP A 312 -54.15 -34.16 -17.73
N GLY A 313 -53.75 -33.66 -16.56
CA GLY A 313 -54.04 -32.30 -16.08
C GLY A 313 -53.16 -31.19 -16.67
N LEU A 314 -52.04 -31.51 -17.32
CA LEU A 314 -51.11 -30.53 -17.89
C LEU A 314 -51.46 -30.20 -19.36
N PRO A 315 -51.77 -28.93 -19.71
CA PRO A 315 -52.22 -28.55 -21.05
C PRO A 315 -51.27 -28.93 -22.19
N TRP A 316 -49.96 -28.89 -21.93
CA TRP A 316 -48.90 -29.18 -22.91
C TRP A 316 -48.47 -30.67 -22.95
N ALA A 317 -49.04 -31.50 -22.07
CA ALA A 317 -48.71 -32.92 -21.94
C ALA A 317 -49.61 -33.84 -22.80
N THR A 318 -50.51 -33.28 -23.61
CA THR A 318 -51.39 -34.02 -24.53
C THR A 318 -51.00 -33.82 -26.00
N GLY A 319 -51.28 -34.80 -26.86
CA GLY A 319 -50.98 -34.72 -28.30
C GLY A 319 -49.52 -35.03 -28.67
N ARG A 320 -48.99 -34.38 -29.71
CA ARG A 320 -47.62 -34.64 -30.19
C ARG A 320 -46.59 -33.91 -29.31
N LEU A 321 -46.00 -34.63 -28.37
CA LEU A 321 -45.00 -34.10 -27.45
C LEU A 321 -43.67 -33.74 -28.14
N THR A 322 -43.10 -32.60 -27.76
CA THR A 322 -41.70 -32.25 -28.06
C THR A 322 -40.75 -33.15 -27.27
N TYR A 323 -39.45 -33.10 -27.57
CA TYR A 323 -38.45 -33.83 -26.77
C TYR A 323 -38.38 -33.27 -25.35
N GLU A 324 -38.36 -31.95 -25.20
CA GLU A 324 -38.34 -31.30 -23.88
C GLU A 324 -39.57 -31.67 -23.05
N ASN A 325 -40.78 -31.64 -23.63
CA ASN A 325 -41.99 -32.08 -22.92
C ASN A 325 -41.89 -33.54 -22.44
N ARG A 326 -41.24 -34.43 -23.21
CA ARG A 326 -41.01 -35.82 -22.78
C ARG A 326 -40.01 -35.91 -21.62
N ARG A 327 -38.96 -35.09 -21.65
CA ARG A 327 -37.96 -35.00 -20.59
C ARG A 327 -38.60 -34.49 -19.29
N ASP A 328 -39.38 -33.42 -19.38
CA ASP A 328 -40.07 -32.81 -18.24
C ASP A 328 -41.10 -33.78 -17.63
N LEU A 329 -41.89 -34.46 -18.48
CA LEU A 329 -42.79 -35.52 -18.03
C LEU A 329 -42.06 -36.71 -17.41
N LYS A 330 -40.88 -37.08 -17.92
CA LYS A 330 -40.07 -38.15 -17.29
C LYS A 330 -39.64 -37.72 -15.89
N THR A 331 -39.18 -36.48 -15.71
CA THR A 331 -38.81 -35.94 -14.40
C THR A 331 -40.00 -35.97 -13.44
N LEU A 332 -41.18 -35.49 -13.87
CA LEU A 332 -42.43 -35.57 -13.09
C LEU A 332 -42.85 -37.00 -12.79
N SER A 333 -42.67 -37.95 -13.71
CA SER A 333 -42.99 -39.38 -13.48
C SER A 333 -42.14 -39.99 -12.36
N VAL A 334 -40.85 -39.59 -12.31
CA VAL A 334 -39.92 -40.04 -11.28
C VAL A 334 -40.29 -39.39 -9.94
N LEU A 335 -40.56 -38.09 -9.93
CA LEU A 335 -40.98 -37.37 -8.73
C LEU A 335 -42.30 -37.93 -8.17
N THR A 336 -43.28 -38.20 -9.04
CA THR A 336 -44.59 -38.77 -8.65
C THR A 336 -44.46 -40.16 -8.06
N ARG A 337 -43.51 -40.96 -8.56
CA ARG A 337 -43.26 -42.32 -8.05
C ARG A 337 -42.65 -42.30 -6.66
N ASN A 338 -41.71 -41.40 -6.41
CA ASN A 338 -40.93 -41.38 -5.16
C ASN A 338 -41.55 -40.47 -4.08
N HIS A 339 -42.15 -39.36 -4.49
CA HIS A 339 -42.70 -38.31 -3.61
C HIS A 339 -44.02 -37.76 -4.18
N PRO A 340 -45.12 -38.52 -4.14
CA PRO A 340 -46.38 -38.17 -4.81
C PRO A 340 -46.98 -36.83 -4.36
N ASP A 341 -46.87 -36.49 -3.07
CA ASP A 341 -47.42 -35.23 -2.53
C ASP A 341 -46.63 -34.00 -3.01
N LEU A 342 -45.30 -34.12 -3.05
CA LEU A 342 -44.42 -33.08 -3.60
C LEU A 342 -44.61 -32.96 -5.11
N ALA A 343 -44.77 -34.07 -5.83
CA ALA A 343 -45.05 -34.07 -7.25
C ALA A 343 -46.37 -33.35 -7.59
N ALA A 344 -47.42 -33.59 -6.81
CA ALA A 344 -48.70 -32.90 -6.97
C ALA A 344 -48.56 -31.39 -6.71
N THR A 345 -47.75 -31.01 -5.71
CA THR A 345 -47.45 -29.60 -5.41
C THR A 345 -46.70 -28.94 -6.57
N VAL A 346 -45.61 -29.55 -7.03
CA VAL A 346 -44.79 -29.03 -8.13
C VAL A 346 -45.57 -28.95 -9.43
N ALA A 347 -46.38 -29.96 -9.75
CA ALA A 347 -47.20 -29.96 -10.96
C ALA A 347 -48.32 -28.91 -10.96
N ALA A 348 -48.65 -28.34 -9.81
CA ALA A 348 -49.62 -27.26 -9.67
C ALA A 348 -49.00 -25.86 -9.82
N PHE A 349 -47.68 -25.73 -9.88
CA PHE A 349 -47.04 -24.42 -10.05
C PHE A 349 -47.35 -23.81 -11.43
N PRO A 350 -47.57 -22.48 -11.52
CA PRO A 350 -47.88 -21.80 -12.78
C PRO A 350 -46.88 -22.12 -13.89
N TRP A 351 -45.58 -22.04 -13.59
CA TRP A 351 -44.52 -22.33 -14.56
C TRP A 351 -44.47 -23.81 -15.02
N VAL A 352 -45.04 -24.75 -14.25
CA VAL A 352 -45.22 -26.14 -14.73
C VAL A 352 -46.49 -26.28 -15.54
N VAL A 353 -47.59 -25.62 -15.14
CA VAL A 353 -48.89 -25.70 -15.84
C VAL A 353 -48.85 -24.99 -17.19
N GLU A 354 -48.27 -23.79 -17.25
CA GLU A 354 -48.18 -22.96 -18.45
C GLU A 354 -47.18 -23.52 -19.48
N GLY A 355 -46.14 -24.21 -19.01
CA GLY A 355 -45.17 -24.91 -19.83
C GLY A 355 -43.73 -24.66 -19.38
N VAL A 356 -42.94 -25.72 -19.34
CA VAL A 356 -41.57 -25.67 -18.83
C VAL A 356 -40.62 -25.06 -19.87
N THR A 357 -40.01 -23.93 -19.51
CA THR A 357 -38.91 -23.23 -20.19
C THR A 357 -37.54 -23.79 -19.79
N ASP A 358 -36.43 -23.23 -20.28
CA ASP A 358 -35.10 -23.74 -19.95
C ASP A 358 -34.73 -23.53 -18.47
N ASP A 359 -34.97 -22.33 -17.91
CA ASP A 359 -34.68 -22.04 -16.50
C ASP A 359 -35.58 -22.86 -15.55
N THR A 360 -36.87 -22.95 -15.87
CA THR A 360 -37.84 -23.74 -15.08
C THR A 360 -37.61 -25.25 -15.21
N ARG A 361 -37.01 -25.72 -16.32
CA ARG A 361 -36.56 -27.12 -16.47
C ARG A 361 -35.44 -27.45 -15.51
N VAL A 362 -34.46 -26.55 -15.39
CA VAL A 362 -33.38 -26.68 -14.41
C VAL A 362 -33.98 -26.77 -13.00
N ALA A 363 -34.91 -25.87 -12.66
CA ALA A 363 -35.61 -25.92 -11.37
C ALA A 363 -36.35 -27.25 -11.15
N LEU A 364 -37.12 -27.73 -12.12
CA LEU A 364 -37.84 -29.01 -12.05
C LEU A 364 -36.89 -30.19 -11.83
N GLU A 365 -35.79 -30.23 -12.56
CA GLU A 365 -34.80 -31.31 -12.44
C GLU A 365 -34.09 -31.31 -11.08
N TYR A 366 -33.68 -30.13 -10.59
CA TYR A 366 -32.98 -30.02 -9.32
C TYR A 366 -33.91 -30.15 -8.11
N LEU A 367 -35.19 -29.78 -8.20
CA LEU A 367 -36.19 -30.09 -7.19
C LEU A 367 -36.47 -31.59 -7.13
N ALA A 368 -36.62 -32.25 -8.29
CA ALA A 368 -36.81 -33.71 -8.32
C ALA A 368 -35.59 -34.46 -7.80
N LEU A 369 -34.39 -33.98 -8.11
CA LEU A 369 -33.14 -34.52 -7.59
C LEU A 369 -33.03 -34.30 -6.07
N LEU A 370 -33.39 -33.11 -5.59
CA LEU A 370 -33.37 -32.81 -4.16
C LEU A 370 -34.38 -33.64 -3.40
N ALA A 371 -35.57 -33.90 -3.94
CA ALA A 371 -36.57 -34.74 -3.29
C ALA A 371 -36.03 -36.14 -2.98
N ASP A 372 -35.25 -36.71 -3.89
CA ASP A 372 -34.61 -38.03 -3.72
C ASP A 372 -33.45 -38.00 -2.70
N GLN A 373 -32.76 -36.86 -2.57
CA GLN A 373 -31.59 -36.69 -1.70
C GLN A 373 -31.94 -36.24 -0.28
N ASP A 374 -32.78 -35.22 -0.18
CA ASP A 374 -33.21 -34.53 1.03
C ASP A 374 -34.67 -34.08 0.87
N PRO A 375 -35.64 -34.99 1.10
CA PRO A 375 -37.05 -34.71 0.90
C PRO A 375 -37.58 -33.59 1.82
N VAL A 376 -36.94 -33.38 2.97
CA VAL A 376 -37.33 -32.32 3.92
C VAL A 376 -36.98 -30.96 3.33
N LEU A 377 -35.74 -30.78 2.84
CA LEU A 377 -35.34 -29.55 2.19
C LEU A 377 -36.12 -29.32 0.88
N ALA A 378 -36.33 -30.36 0.08
CA ALA A 378 -37.13 -30.27 -1.15
C ALA A 378 -38.55 -29.75 -0.89
N THR A 379 -39.20 -30.27 0.16
CA THR A 379 -40.55 -29.83 0.57
C THR A 379 -40.53 -28.39 1.08
N SER A 380 -39.51 -28.01 1.85
CA SER A 380 -39.35 -26.63 2.33
C SER A 380 -39.17 -25.64 1.18
N LEU A 381 -38.28 -25.94 0.22
CA LEU A 381 -38.03 -25.08 -0.94
C LEU A 381 -39.26 -24.99 -1.85
N ALA A 382 -39.95 -26.10 -2.11
CA ALA A 382 -41.21 -26.07 -2.87
C ALA A 382 -42.32 -25.24 -2.21
N GLY A 383 -42.23 -24.98 -0.91
CA GLY A 383 -43.15 -24.11 -0.18
C GLY A 383 -42.82 -22.61 -0.26
N LEU A 384 -41.69 -22.23 -0.85
CA LEU A 384 -41.28 -20.82 -0.93
C LEU A 384 -42.08 -20.06 -1.98
N PRO A 385 -42.42 -18.77 -1.74
CA PRO A 385 -43.24 -17.98 -2.66
C PRO A 385 -42.67 -17.93 -4.08
N TRP A 386 -41.36 -17.70 -4.21
CA TRP A 386 -40.66 -17.60 -5.49
C TRP A 386 -40.46 -18.94 -6.20
N VAL A 387 -40.62 -20.07 -5.50
CA VAL A 387 -40.60 -21.39 -6.16
C VAL A 387 -41.98 -21.72 -6.73
N ALA A 388 -43.03 -21.23 -6.07
CA ALA A 388 -44.42 -21.54 -6.38
C ALA A 388 -45.07 -20.59 -7.40
N ASP A 389 -44.39 -19.52 -7.84
CA ASP A 389 -44.90 -18.52 -8.79
C ASP A 389 -44.33 -18.70 -10.22
N ASP A 390 -43.27 -17.99 -10.60
CA ASP A 390 -42.53 -18.10 -11.86
C ASP A 390 -41.03 -18.07 -11.55
N ILE A 391 -40.25 -18.96 -12.19
CA ILE A 391 -38.82 -19.12 -11.87
C ILE A 391 -37.97 -18.27 -12.81
N THR A 392 -37.20 -17.37 -12.24
CA THR A 392 -36.13 -16.64 -12.92
C THR A 392 -34.81 -17.45 -12.95
N ARG A 393 -33.87 -17.04 -13.81
CA ARG A 393 -32.54 -17.66 -13.89
C ARG A 393 -31.76 -17.66 -12.56
N PRO A 394 -31.73 -16.57 -11.76
CA PRO A 394 -31.13 -16.60 -10.44
C PRO A 394 -31.75 -17.63 -9.49
N GLU A 395 -33.08 -17.77 -9.51
CA GLU A 395 -33.84 -18.70 -8.67
C GLU A 395 -33.60 -20.16 -9.09
N ALA A 396 -33.58 -20.45 -10.39
CA ALA A 396 -33.15 -21.76 -10.92
C ALA A 396 -31.71 -22.11 -10.51
N THR A 397 -30.82 -21.11 -10.51
CA THR A 397 -29.42 -21.24 -10.07
C THR A 397 -29.33 -21.52 -8.57
N ALA A 398 -30.16 -20.87 -7.76
CA ALA A 398 -30.25 -21.11 -6.33
C ALA A 398 -30.73 -22.54 -6.03
N LEU A 399 -31.80 -23.01 -6.69
CA LEU A 399 -32.26 -24.39 -6.58
C LEU A 399 -31.17 -25.39 -6.96
N LYS A 400 -30.48 -25.16 -8.07
CA LYS A 400 -29.34 -25.98 -8.49
C LYS A 400 -28.27 -26.07 -7.40
N TYR A 401 -27.79 -24.94 -6.89
CA TYR A 401 -26.67 -24.95 -5.95
C TYR A 401 -27.07 -25.36 -4.53
N LEU A 402 -28.29 -25.07 -4.06
CA LEU A 402 -28.80 -25.63 -2.79
C LEU A 402 -28.94 -27.15 -2.86
N THR A 403 -29.39 -27.70 -4.00
CA THR A 403 -29.44 -29.16 -4.19
C THR A 403 -28.05 -29.78 -4.19
N LEU A 404 -27.11 -29.17 -4.92
CA LEU A 404 -25.72 -29.65 -4.95
C LEU A 404 -25.04 -29.52 -3.58
N LEU A 405 -25.34 -28.45 -2.84
CA LEU A 405 -24.85 -28.23 -1.48
C LEU A 405 -25.41 -29.27 -0.52
N SER A 406 -26.72 -29.57 -0.56
CA SER A 406 -27.36 -30.58 0.30
C SER A 406 -26.69 -31.95 0.19
N ARG A 407 -26.29 -32.32 -1.03
CA ARG A 407 -25.56 -33.57 -1.28
C ARG A 407 -24.18 -33.63 -0.62
N ARG A 408 -23.50 -32.49 -0.45
CA ARG A 408 -22.14 -32.42 0.12
C ARG A 408 -22.17 -32.10 1.61
N ASP A 409 -22.98 -31.13 1.99
CA ASP A 409 -23.12 -30.60 3.33
C ASP A 409 -24.58 -30.23 3.58
N GLY A 410 -25.37 -31.24 3.95
CA GLY A 410 -26.79 -31.09 4.29
C GLY A 410 -27.05 -30.00 5.32
N PRO A 411 -26.39 -30.02 6.50
CA PRO A 411 -26.58 -28.98 7.51
C PRO A 411 -26.34 -27.56 7.00
N LEU A 412 -25.30 -27.34 6.18
CA LEU A 412 -25.03 -26.05 5.57
C LEU A 412 -26.13 -25.65 4.57
N ALA A 413 -26.58 -26.59 3.72
CA ALA A 413 -27.66 -26.34 2.78
C ALA A 413 -28.97 -25.92 3.47
N HIS A 414 -29.33 -26.59 4.57
CA HIS A 414 -30.49 -26.21 5.40
C HIS A 414 -30.32 -24.82 6.03
N THR A 415 -29.11 -24.51 6.52
CA THR A 415 -28.81 -23.21 7.14
C THR A 415 -28.97 -22.08 6.12
N VAL A 416 -28.41 -22.25 4.93
CA VAL A 416 -28.44 -21.24 3.87
C VAL A 416 -29.85 -21.09 3.27
N ALA A 417 -30.57 -22.20 3.07
CA ALA A 417 -31.96 -22.16 2.60
C ALA A 417 -32.92 -21.47 3.59
N ALA A 418 -32.54 -21.36 4.87
CA ALA A 418 -33.31 -20.68 5.90
C ALA A 418 -33.00 -19.17 6.03
N LEU A 419 -32.09 -18.63 5.21
CA LEU A 419 -31.75 -17.20 5.26
C LEU A 419 -32.90 -16.33 4.76
N PRO A 420 -33.08 -15.10 5.29
CA PRO A 420 -34.16 -14.19 4.90
C PRO A 420 -34.25 -13.95 3.39
N TRP A 421 -33.13 -13.72 2.72
CA TRP A 421 -33.11 -13.51 1.27
C TRP A 421 -33.44 -14.79 0.49
N ALA A 422 -32.97 -15.96 0.95
CA ALA A 422 -33.25 -17.24 0.32
C ALA A 422 -34.74 -17.62 0.40
N ILE A 423 -35.44 -17.18 1.45
CA ILE A 423 -36.87 -17.42 1.64
C ILE A 423 -37.73 -16.47 0.79
N ASN A 424 -37.31 -15.21 0.63
CA ASN A 424 -38.12 -14.17 0.01
C ASN A 424 -38.04 -14.18 -1.51
N GLN A 425 -36.90 -13.79 -2.07
CA GLN A 425 -36.65 -13.72 -3.50
C GLN A 425 -35.15 -13.73 -3.72
N VAL A 426 -34.67 -14.50 -4.70
CA VAL A 426 -33.24 -14.61 -4.97
C VAL A 426 -32.82 -13.65 -6.07
N SER A 427 -31.91 -12.73 -5.74
CA SER A 427 -31.26 -11.83 -6.67
C SER A 427 -30.15 -12.53 -7.49
N PRO A 428 -29.69 -11.95 -8.61
CA PRO A 428 -28.54 -12.46 -9.36
C PRO A 428 -27.27 -12.61 -8.51
N GLN A 429 -27.05 -11.70 -7.57
CA GLN A 429 -25.89 -11.70 -6.68
C GLN A 429 -25.96 -12.90 -5.73
N GLU A 430 -27.10 -13.12 -5.09
CA GLU A 430 -27.32 -14.24 -4.18
C GLU A 430 -27.24 -15.60 -4.88
N GLY A 431 -27.80 -15.73 -6.08
CA GLY A 431 -27.66 -16.94 -6.89
C GLY A 431 -26.19 -17.27 -7.21
N THR A 432 -25.39 -16.24 -7.50
CA THR A 432 -23.94 -16.39 -7.73
C THR A 432 -23.17 -16.65 -6.42
N ALA A 433 -23.61 -16.07 -5.30
CA ALA A 433 -23.01 -16.34 -4.00
C ALA A 433 -23.19 -17.82 -3.59
N LEU A 434 -24.33 -18.43 -3.90
CA LEU A 434 -24.56 -19.87 -3.70
C LEU A 434 -23.65 -20.75 -4.56
N GLU A 435 -23.35 -20.33 -5.79
CA GLU A 435 -22.35 -20.99 -6.63
C GLU A 435 -20.97 -20.97 -5.97
N TYR A 436 -20.54 -19.81 -5.46
CA TYR A 436 -19.25 -19.67 -4.80
C TYR A 436 -19.20 -20.45 -3.49
N LEU A 437 -20.29 -20.45 -2.72
CA LEU A 437 -20.40 -21.23 -1.50
C LEU A 437 -20.28 -22.73 -1.78
N TYR A 438 -20.96 -23.22 -2.81
CA TYR A 438 -20.80 -24.61 -3.27
C TYR A 438 -19.35 -24.89 -3.68
N PHE A 439 -18.69 -23.99 -4.43
CA PHE A 439 -17.26 -24.13 -4.74
C PHE A 439 -16.40 -24.25 -3.48
N PHE A 440 -16.63 -23.42 -2.45
CA PHE A 440 -15.87 -23.53 -1.21
C PHE A 440 -16.08 -24.88 -0.55
N THR A 441 -17.28 -25.48 -0.60
CA THR A 441 -17.47 -26.85 -0.09
C THR A 441 -16.70 -27.92 -0.87
N THR A 442 -16.29 -27.64 -2.12
CA THR A 442 -15.45 -28.56 -2.89
C THR A 442 -13.97 -28.44 -2.54
N GLU A 443 -13.49 -27.24 -2.23
CA GLU A 443 -12.09 -26.98 -1.87
C GLU A 443 -11.81 -27.14 -0.36
N SER A 444 -12.60 -26.49 0.48
CA SER A 444 -12.52 -26.54 1.94
C SER A 444 -13.89 -26.26 2.58
N PRO A 445 -14.57 -27.28 3.12
CA PRO A 445 -15.83 -27.09 3.84
C PRO A 445 -15.73 -26.04 4.96
N ALA A 446 -14.57 -25.89 5.60
CA ALA A 446 -14.36 -24.90 6.65
C ALA A 446 -14.60 -23.47 6.15
N ILE A 447 -14.11 -23.12 4.95
CA ILE A 447 -14.31 -21.79 4.36
C ILE A 447 -15.79 -21.53 4.11
N ALA A 448 -16.52 -22.53 3.59
CA ALA A 448 -17.94 -22.39 3.31
C ALA A 448 -18.75 -22.14 4.60
N HIS A 449 -18.43 -22.84 5.70
CA HIS A 449 -19.07 -22.60 7.00
C HIS A 449 -18.74 -21.23 7.58
N ILE A 450 -17.51 -20.73 7.41
CA ILE A 450 -17.13 -19.38 7.83
C ILE A 450 -17.96 -18.34 7.06
N ILE A 451 -18.01 -18.44 5.74
CA ILE A 451 -18.73 -17.50 4.87
C ILE A 451 -20.23 -17.49 5.16
N ALA A 452 -20.85 -18.66 5.32
CA ALA A 452 -22.27 -18.75 5.65
C ALA A 452 -22.61 -18.20 7.05
N GLY A 453 -21.59 -18.02 7.91
CA GLY A 453 -21.71 -17.41 9.23
C GLY A 453 -21.54 -15.89 9.25
N TYR A 454 -21.19 -15.25 8.14
CA TYR A 454 -21.04 -13.80 8.10
C TYR A 454 -22.40 -13.10 8.28
N PRO A 455 -22.50 -12.08 9.16
CA PRO A 455 -23.68 -11.24 9.29
C PRO A 455 -24.21 -10.71 7.96
N TRP A 456 -23.33 -10.20 7.10
CA TRP A 456 -23.69 -9.65 5.79
C TRP A 456 -24.05 -10.73 4.75
N PHE A 457 -23.60 -11.97 4.94
CA PHE A 457 -24.08 -13.06 4.09
C PHE A 457 -25.55 -13.38 4.38
N ALA A 458 -26.03 -13.10 5.59
CA ALA A 458 -27.39 -13.40 6.03
C ALA A 458 -28.40 -12.27 5.72
N ASP A 459 -27.97 -11.01 5.58
CA ASP A 459 -28.87 -9.88 5.36
C ASP A 459 -29.09 -9.51 3.87
N GLY A 460 -28.29 -10.08 2.97
CA GLY A 460 -28.44 -10.01 1.51
C GLY A 460 -27.10 -9.67 0.84
N ILE A 461 -26.90 -10.09 -0.41
CA ILE A 461 -25.58 -9.96 -1.06
C ILE A 461 -25.51 -8.74 -1.97
N THR A 462 -24.66 -7.77 -1.63
CA THR A 462 -24.31 -6.62 -2.45
C THR A 462 -23.27 -6.96 -3.53
N ALA A 463 -23.04 -6.05 -4.48
CA ALA A 463 -22.01 -6.23 -5.51
C ALA A 463 -20.58 -6.25 -4.92
N ALA A 464 -20.32 -5.48 -3.85
CA ALA A 464 -19.02 -5.45 -3.20
C ALA A 464 -18.72 -6.77 -2.48
N GLU A 465 -19.68 -7.29 -1.72
CA GLU A 465 -19.59 -8.58 -1.02
C GLU A 465 -19.44 -9.75 -2.00
N LEU A 466 -20.22 -9.76 -3.09
CA LEU A 466 -20.04 -10.76 -4.15
C LEU A 466 -18.62 -10.69 -4.75
N GLY A 467 -18.09 -9.47 -4.93
CA GLY A 467 -16.71 -9.25 -5.35
C GLY A 467 -15.69 -9.83 -4.37
N ALA A 468 -15.91 -9.66 -3.07
CA ALA A 468 -15.07 -10.25 -2.03
C ALA A 468 -15.14 -11.78 -2.03
N LEU A 469 -16.33 -12.36 -2.14
CA LEU A 469 -16.51 -13.82 -2.28
C LEU A 469 -15.78 -14.36 -3.52
N LYS A 470 -15.89 -13.64 -4.65
CA LYS A 470 -15.15 -13.99 -5.87
C LYS A 470 -13.64 -13.96 -5.65
N ASP A 471 -13.13 -12.96 -4.94
CA ASP A 471 -11.70 -12.83 -4.69
C ASP A 471 -11.18 -13.89 -3.70
N LEU A 472 -11.91 -14.20 -2.62
CA LEU A 472 -11.62 -15.34 -1.74
C LEU A 472 -11.62 -16.67 -2.49
N ARG A 473 -12.58 -16.86 -3.42
CA ARG A 473 -12.67 -18.04 -4.27
C ARG A 473 -11.46 -18.15 -5.17
N ASP A 474 -11.10 -17.05 -5.84
CA ASP A 474 -9.93 -16.98 -6.69
C ASP A 474 -8.64 -17.26 -5.87
N VAL A 475 -8.54 -16.79 -4.62
CA VAL A 475 -7.42 -17.17 -3.72
C VAL A 475 -7.46 -18.66 -3.37
N ALA A 476 -8.64 -19.23 -3.07
CA ALA A 476 -8.77 -20.65 -2.74
C ALA A 476 -8.31 -21.59 -3.87
N THR A 477 -8.44 -21.16 -5.14
CA THR A 477 -7.90 -21.91 -6.29
C THR A 477 -6.38 -21.95 -6.32
N LEU A 478 -5.71 -21.01 -5.65
CA LEU A 478 -4.25 -20.85 -5.61
C LEU A 478 -3.66 -21.42 -4.32
N ASP A 479 -4.25 -21.06 -3.19
CA ASP A 479 -3.80 -21.39 -1.84
C ASP A 479 -5.01 -21.43 -0.88
N VAL A 480 -5.48 -22.65 -0.58
CA VAL A 480 -6.63 -22.89 0.30
C VAL A 480 -6.35 -22.40 1.74
N PRO A 481 -5.21 -22.71 2.38
CA PRO A 481 -4.85 -22.14 3.69
C PRO A 481 -4.90 -20.61 3.73
N LEU A 482 -4.38 -19.92 2.72
CA LEU A 482 -4.42 -18.46 2.65
C LEU A 482 -5.85 -17.95 2.55
N SER A 483 -6.67 -18.52 1.66
CA SER A 483 -8.09 -18.14 1.52
C SER A 483 -8.86 -18.34 2.84
N GLN A 484 -8.61 -19.44 3.54
CA GLN A 484 -9.23 -19.70 4.84
C GLN A 484 -8.78 -18.68 5.90
N SER A 485 -7.50 -18.31 5.92
CA SER A 485 -6.98 -17.27 6.82
C SER A 485 -7.65 -15.92 6.56
N LEU A 486 -7.74 -15.51 5.30
CA LEU A 486 -8.39 -14.26 4.90
C LEU A 486 -9.90 -14.26 5.18
N ALA A 487 -10.59 -15.37 4.94
CA ALA A 487 -11.99 -15.52 5.29
C ALA A 487 -12.25 -15.44 6.81
N SER A 488 -11.23 -15.70 7.64
CA SER A 488 -11.37 -15.67 9.11
C SER A 488 -11.04 -14.31 9.73
N ARG A 489 -10.78 -13.26 8.93
CA ARG A 489 -10.45 -11.92 9.43
C ARG A 489 -11.69 -11.18 9.92
N ASN A 490 -11.53 -10.33 10.94
CA ASN A 490 -12.66 -9.58 11.51
C ASN A 490 -13.33 -8.69 10.46
N TRP A 491 -12.54 -7.90 9.73
CA TRP A 491 -12.98 -7.08 8.61
C TRP A 491 -13.63 -7.86 7.45
N ALA A 492 -13.31 -9.16 7.31
CA ALA A 492 -14.02 -10.01 6.36
C ALA A 492 -15.40 -10.45 6.89
N ILE A 493 -15.54 -10.57 8.21
CA ILE A 493 -16.74 -11.05 8.90
C ILE A 493 -17.74 -9.91 9.13
N ASP A 494 -17.33 -8.76 9.65
CA ASP A 494 -18.23 -7.71 10.12
C ASP A 494 -18.81 -6.81 9.01
N GLY A 495 -18.18 -6.80 7.83
CA GLY A 495 -18.71 -6.21 6.61
C GLY A 495 -17.60 -5.70 5.71
N ILE A 496 -17.64 -6.03 4.42
CA ILE A 496 -16.59 -5.61 3.48
C ILE A 496 -16.84 -4.17 3.00
N ILE A 497 -15.95 -3.24 3.35
CA ILE A 497 -15.90 -1.89 2.78
C ILE A 497 -14.95 -1.80 1.57
N GLY A 498 -14.91 -0.63 0.93
CA GLY A 498 -14.15 -0.42 -0.31
C GLY A 498 -12.64 -0.71 -0.17
N ASP A 499 -12.02 -0.29 0.93
CA ASP A 499 -10.59 -0.47 1.17
C ASP A 499 -10.23 -1.93 1.47
N GLU A 500 -11.02 -2.62 2.28
CA GLU A 500 -10.87 -4.07 2.56
C GLU A 500 -11.03 -4.91 1.29
N ARG A 501 -12.04 -4.60 0.46
CA ARG A 501 -12.19 -5.26 -0.84
C ARG A 501 -10.96 -5.01 -1.72
N PHE A 502 -10.43 -3.79 -1.70
CA PHE A 502 -9.24 -3.43 -2.49
C PHE A 502 -7.97 -4.13 -1.98
N ALA A 503 -7.82 -4.29 -0.67
CA ALA A 503 -6.76 -5.08 -0.05
C ALA A 503 -6.85 -6.55 -0.42
N LEU A 504 -8.04 -7.16 -0.32
CA LEU A 504 -8.29 -8.54 -0.72
C LEU A 504 -8.00 -8.76 -2.21
N TRP A 505 -8.43 -7.83 -3.06
CA TRP A 505 -8.12 -7.85 -4.49
C TRP A 505 -6.61 -7.79 -4.74
N SER A 506 -5.88 -6.97 -3.98
CA SER A 506 -4.43 -6.83 -4.09
C SER A 506 -3.71 -8.10 -3.64
N LEU A 507 -4.12 -8.69 -2.51
CA LEU A 507 -3.59 -9.95 -1.99
C LEU A 507 -3.84 -11.12 -2.94
N LYS A 508 -5.01 -11.20 -3.57
CA LYS A 508 -5.29 -12.18 -4.64
C LYS A 508 -4.31 -12.05 -5.80
N HIS A 509 -4.03 -10.82 -6.26
CA HIS A 509 -3.08 -10.61 -7.34
C HIS A 509 -1.64 -10.90 -6.92
N LEU A 510 -1.28 -10.58 -5.68
CA LEU A 510 0.01 -10.95 -5.11
C LEU A 510 0.15 -12.47 -5.04
N ALA A 511 -0.88 -13.19 -4.56
CA ALA A 511 -0.90 -14.64 -4.47
C ALA A 511 -0.76 -15.33 -5.84
N ARG A 512 -1.35 -14.76 -6.91
CA ARG A 512 -1.15 -15.25 -8.28
C ARG A 512 0.31 -15.18 -8.73
N LYS A 513 1.10 -14.24 -8.20
CA LYS A 513 2.49 -14.02 -8.58
C LYS A 513 3.47 -14.73 -7.64
N ASP A 514 3.23 -14.63 -6.34
CA ASP A 514 4.04 -15.23 -5.29
C ASP A 514 3.13 -15.60 -4.08
N PRO A 515 2.61 -16.84 -4.04
CA PRO A 515 1.76 -17.31 -2.93
C PRO A 515 2.45 -17.25 -1.57
N SER A 516 3.77 -17.45 -1.53
CA SER A 516 4.53 -17.41 -0.28
C SER A 516 4.59 -15.99 0.28
N LEU A 517 4.84 -15.00 -0.58
CA LEU A 517 4.85 -13.59 -0.17
C LEU A 517 3.45 -13.12 0.24
N ALA A 518 2.41 -13.51 -0.50
CA ALA A 518 1.03 -13.19 -0.13
C ALA A 518 0.65 -13.77 1.23
N THR A 519 1.06 -15.00 1.52
CA THR A 519 0.84 -15.65 2.82
C THR A 519 1.59 -14.94 3.95
N GLN A 520 2.85 -14.55 3.70
CA GLN A 520 3.63 -13.78 4.66
C GLN A 520 2.94 -12.45 5.01
N VAL A 521 2.59 -11.66 4.00
CA VAL A 521 1.96 -10.34 4.18
C VAL A 521 0.58 -10.46 4.81
N ALA A 522 -0.22 -11.45 4.40
CA ALA A 522 -1.50 -11.72 5.05
C ALA A 522 -1.37 -12.07 6.53
N GLY A 523 -0.17 -12.43 7.01
CA GLY A 523 0.12 -12.69 8.41
C GLY A 523 0.57 -11.47 9.22
N TYR A 524 0.68 -10.29 8.62
CA TYR A 524 1.11 -9.08 9.33
C TYR A 524 0.04 -8.58 10.31
N PRO A 525 0.43 -7.92 11.42
CA PRO A 525 -0.50 -7.43 12.44
C PRO A 525 -1.59 -6.54 11.84
N TRP A 526 -1.19 -5.55 11.03
CA TRP A 526 -2.06 -4.59 10.36
C TRP A 526 -2.93 -5.17 9.22
N VAL A 527 -2.67 -6.41 8.78
CA VAL A 527 -3.58 -7.13 7.87
C VAL A 527 -4.60 -7.96 8.66
N SER A 528 -4.28 -8.22 9.93
CA SER A 528 -5.04 -9.11 10.80
C SER A 528 -6.12 -8.37 11.61
N ASP A 529 -5.96 -7.08 11.82
CA ASP A 529 -6.97 -6.12 12.30
C ASP A 529 -7.69 -5.45 11.11
N ASP A 530 -8.33 -4.30 11.31
CA ASP A 530 -9.11 -3.62 10.27
C ASP A 530 -8.22 -2.92 9.24
N ILE A 531 -8.61 -3.02 7.96
CA ILE A 531 -7.85 -2.42 6.86
C ILE A 531 -8.26 -0.96 6.66
N THR A 532 -7.30 -0.07 6.88
CA THR A 532 -7.37 1.34 6.51
C THR A 532 -7.10 1.57 5.02
N SER A 533 -7.43 2.77 4.52
CA SER A 533 -7.07 3.17 3.16
C SER A 533 -5.56 3.13 2.93
N HIS A 534 -4.73 3.42 3.95
CA HIS A 534 -3.28 3.46 3.76
C HIS A 534 -2.69 2.07 3.52
N GLU A 535 -3.14 1.09 4.30
CA GLU A 535 -2.77 -0.32 4.19
C GLU A 535 -3.23 -0.94 2.87
N ALA A 536 -4.47 -0.67 2.46
CA ALA A 536 -5.00 -1.15 1.19
C ALA A 536 -4.16 -0.66 -0.01
N TRP A 537 -3.76 0.61 0.00
CA TRP A 537 -2.88 1.16 -1.03
C TRP A 537 -1.46 0.61 -0.95
N ALA A 538 -0.89 0.42 0.24
CA ALA A 538 0.43 -0.19 0.40
C ALA A 538 0.47 -1.63 -0.15
N LEU A 539 -0.57 -2.44 0.08
CA LEU A 539 -0.72 -3.76 -0.53
C LEU A 539 -0.75 -3.69 -2.06
N ASN A 540 -1.46 -2.71 -2.63
CA ASN A 540 -1.49 -2.52 -4.07
C ASN A 540 -0.12 -2.14 -4.64
N TYR A 541 0.63 -1.24 -3.99
CA TYR A 541 1.97 -0.88 -4.43
C TYR A 541 2.97 -2.03 -4.26
N LEU A 542 2.86 -2.81 -3.18
CA LEU A 542 3.68 -4.01 -3.00
C LEU A 542 3.42 -5.03 -4.12
N LYS A 543 2.15 -5.24 -4.49
CA LYS A 543 1.77 -6.06 -5.65
C LYS A 543 2.41 -5.54 -6.95
N ASP A 544 2.45 -4.22 -7.17
CA ASP A 544 3.09 -3.63 -8.35
C ASP A 544 4.61 -3.82 -8.32
N LEU A 545 5.26 -3.58 -7.17
CA LEU A 545 6.69 -3.79 -6.96
C LEU A 545 7.08 -5.25 -7.23
N GLN A 546 6.35 -6.21 -6.65
CA GLN A 546 6.56 -7.65 -6.86
C GLN A 546 6.42 -8.04 -8.34
N ALA A 547 5.52 -7.37 -9.08
CA ALA A 547 5.34 -7.62 -10.51
C ALA A 547 6.48 -7.01 -11.37
N LEU A 548 7.10 -5.91 -10.92
CA LEU A 548 8.23 -5.29 -11.59
C LEU A 548 9.55 -6.04 -11.31
N ASP A 549 9.81 -6.38 -10.04
CA ASP A 549 10.99 -7.13 -9.61
C ASP A 549 10.70 -7.89 -8.31
N ALA A 550 10.82 -9.22 -8.37
CA ALA A 550 10.49 -10.10 -7.26
C ALA A 550 11.43 -9.94 -6.05
N THR A 551 12.68 -9.50 -6.27
CA THR A 551 13.62 -9.23 -5.18
C THR A 551 13.21 -7.95 -4.45
N LEU A 552 12.93 -6.88 -5.19
CA LEU A 552 12.47 -5.61 -4.65
C LEU A 552 11.15 -5.76 -3.87
N GLY A 553 10.16 -6.46 -4.41
CA GLY A 553 8.90 -6.72 -3.70
C GLY A 553 9.12 -7.43 -2.36
N LYS A 554 10.00 -8.43 -2.31
CA LYS A 554 10.36 -9.13 -1.06
C LYS A 554 11.14 -8.26 -0.09
N THR A 555 12.07 -7.43 -0.59
CA THR A 555 12.81 -6.49 0.25
C THR A 555 11.86 -5.51 0.92
N VAL A 556 10.96 -4.87 0.16
CA VAL A 556 10.02 -3.89 0.69
C VAL A 556 9.05 -4.53 1.69
N ALA A 557 8.54 -5.73 1.39
CA ALA A 557 7.69 -6.45 2.34
C ALA A 557 8.41 -6.84 3.64
N GLY A 558 9.74 -6.88 3.64
CA GLY A 558 10.56 -7.23 4.81
C GLY A 558 11.04 -6.04 5.64
N LEU A 559 10.76 -4.80 5.24
CA LEU A 559 11.12 -3.61 6.00
C LEU A 559 10.37 -3.60 7.33
N SER A 560 11.05 -3.25 8.43
CA SER A 560 10.48 -3.39 9.78
C SER A 560 9.20 -2.60 9.97
N TRP A 561 9.17 -1.33 9.53
CA TRP A 561 7.98 -0.49 9.55
C TRP A 561 6.87 -1.05 8.64
N PHE A 562 7.19 -1.70 7.52
CA PHE A 562 6.18 -2.32 6.66
C PHE A 562 5.55 -3.56 7.32
N VAL A 563 6.33 -4.30 8.12
CA VAL A 563 5.86 -5.48 8.85
C VAL A 563 5.00 -5.09 10.05
N ASP A 564 5.33 -3.99 10.73
CA ASP A 564 4.70 -3.59 12.00
C ASP A 564 3.36 -2.87 11.79
N GLU A 565 3.35 -1.70 11.15
CA GLU A 565 2.17 -0.86 10.91
C GLU A 565 2.36 0.02 9.67
N ILE A 566 1.32 0.19 8.86
CA ILE A 566 1.35 1.09 7.70
C ILE A 566 0.54 2.35 7.98
N ASP A 567 1.25 3.42 8.28
CA ASP A 567 0.67 4.76 8.34
C ASP A 567 0.74 5.49 6.98
N GLU A 568 0.39 6.78 6.97
CA GLU A 568 0.49 7.61 5.77
C GLU A 568 1.92 7.66 5.21
N GLN A 569 2.94 7.74 6.08
CA GLN A 569 4.34 7.85 5.68
C GLN A 569 4.83 6.53 5.05
N GLY A 570 4.55 5.41 5.70
CA GLY A 570 4.86 4.07 5.19
C GLY A 570 4.23 3.85 3.82
N ARG A 571 2.94 4.17 3.65
CA ARG A 571 2.26 4.10 2.34
C ARG A 571 2.94 4.98 1.29
N LEU A 572 3.24 6.24 1.61
CA LEU A 572 3.88 7.17 0.68
C LEU A 572 5.27 6.70 0.25
N THR A 573 6.04 6.13 1.16
CA THR A 573 7.37 5.57 0.85
C THR A 573 7.28 4.41 -0.13
N VAL A 574 6.33 3.48 0.06
CA VAL A 574 6.11 2.36 -0.87
C VAL A 574 5.62 2.87 -2.23
N GLU A 575 4.76 3.89 -2.26
CA GLU A 575 4.34 4.58 -3.49
C GLU A 575 5.55 5.15 -4.25
N ILE A 576 6.44 5.87 -3.55
CA ILE A 576 7.63 6.49 -4.14
C ILE A 576 8.58 5.41 -4.67
N LEU A 577 8.84 4.33 -3.92
CA LEU A 577 9.66 3.21 -4.39
C LEU A 577 9.05 2.55 -5.63
N ALA A 578 7.72 2.38 -5.68
CA ALA A 578 7.03 1.86 -6.85
C ALA A 578 7.14 2.79 -8.05
N ASP A 579 7.11 4.11 -7.85
CA ASP A 579 7.30 5.08 -8.92
C ASP A 579 8.74 5.14 -9.43
N ILE A 580 9.73 5.07 -8.54
CA ILE A 580 11.14 4.91 -8.92
C ILE A 580 11.31 3.60 -9.70
N ALA A 581 10.76 2.48 -9.22
CA ALA A 581 10.90 1.17 -9.88
C ALA A 581 10.31 1.14 -11.30
N LYS A 582 9.24 1.90 -11.56
CA LYS A 582 8.66 2.05 -12.90
C LYS A 582 9.58 2.80 -13.87
N LEU A 583 10.48 3.64 -13.36
CA LEU A 583 11.46 4.41 -14.14
C LEU A 583 12.79 3.68 -14.22
N ASP A 584 13.26 3.16 -13.09
CA ASP A 584 14.51 2.43 -12.93
C ASP A 584 14.43 1.45 -11.74
N VAL A 585 14.30 0.16 -12.07
CA VAL A 585 14.13 -0.89 -11.06
C VAL A 585 15.42 -1.21 -10.29
N ASP A 586 16.59 -0.99 -10.91
CA ASP A 586 17.87 -1.25 -10.26
C ASP A 586 18.15 -0.18 -9.21
N LEU A 587 17.83 1.08 -9.51
CA LEU A 587 17.87 2.17 -8.53
C LEU A 587 16.90 1.92 -7.37
N ALA A 588 15.64 1.58 -7.65
CA ALA A 588 14.68 1.26 -6.57
C ALA A 588 15.17 0.13 -5.67
N ARG A 589 15.86 -0.88 -6.24
CA ARG A 589 16.47 -1.98 -5.47
C ARG A 589 17.61 -1.51 -4.59
N ALA A 590 18.47 -0.62 -5.09
CA ALA A 590 19.56 -0.05 -4.31
C ALA A 590 19.03 0.81 -3.14
N LEU A 591 17.97 1.58 -3.37
CA LEU A 591 17.36 2.43 -2.35
C LEU A 591 16.62 1.62 -1.26
N ALA A 592 15.92 0.55 -1.65
CA ALA A 592 15.18 -0.30 -0.72
C ALA A 592 16.05 -0.99 0.34
N VAL A 593 17.37 -1.04 0.14
CA VAL A 593 18.34 -1.66 1.06
C VAL A 593 19.20 -0.64 1.82
N LEU A 594 18.89 0.65 1.72
CA LEU A 594 19.59 1.68 2.46
C LEU A 594 19.43 1.46 3.98
N PRO A 595 20.49 1.62 4.79
CA PRO A 595 20.45 1.32 6.22
C PRO A 595 19.36 2.06 6.99
N TRP A 596 19.17 3.34 6.67
CA TRP A 596 18.20 4.22 7.31
C TRP A 596 16.75 3.89 6.90
N LEU A 597 16.53 3.29 5.73
CA LEU A 597 15.19 2.85 5.33
C LEU A 597 14.73 1.55 6.02
N GLN A 598 15.63 0.84 6.70
CA GLN A 598 15.33 -0.46 7.32
C GLN A 598 14.54 -0.35 8.63
N PHE A 599 14.60 0.78 9.32
CA PHE A 599 14.04 1.00 10.66
C PHE A 599 13.29 2.33 10.72
N GLU A 600 12.26 2.41 11.58
CA GLU A 600 11.51 3.62 11.95
C GLU A 600 11.57 4.78 10.95
N LEU A 601 10.62 4.78 10.00
CA LEU A 601 10.57 5.78 8.96
C LEU A 601 10.26 7.18 9.52
N THR A 602 11.05 8.16 9.09
CA THR A 602 10.84 9.57 9.39
C THR A 602 10.27 10.32 8.18
N SER A 603 9.63 11.46 8.45
CA SER A 603 9.15 12.36 7.38
C SER A 603 10.30 12.87 6.49
N ASP A 604 11.52 13.01 7.02
CA ASP A 604 12.65 13.55 6.27
C ASP A 604 13.21 12.54 5.28
N GLU A 605 13.30 11.27 5.67
CA GLU A 605 13.70 10.16 4.80
C GLU A 605 12.70 9.98 3.65
N GLN A 606 11.40 10.06 3.96
CA GLN A 606 10.34 9.98 2.96
C GLN A 606 10.42 11.14 1.95
N VAL A 607 10.73 12.36 2.40
CA VAL A 607 10.92 13.53 1.53
C VAL A 607 12.22 13.42 0.72
N ALA A 608 13.30 12.89 1.28
CA ALA A 608 14.54 12.63 0.55
C ALA A 608 14.32 11.64 -0.61
N LEU A 609 13.61 10.52 -0.36
CA LEU A 609 13.21 9.60 -1.42
C LEU A 609 12.34 10.28 -2.49
N ARG A 610 11.43 11.17 -2.08
CA ARG A 610 10.63 11.96 -3.03
C ARG A 610 11.50 12.86 -3.89
N HIS A 611 12.46 13.57 -3.30
CA HIS A 611 13.38 14.43 -4.03
C HIS A 611 14.24 13.64 -5.01
N LEU A 612 14.71 12.46 -4.61
CA LEU A 612 15.45 11.59 -5.52
C LEU A 612 14.59 11.07 -6.68
N SER A 613 13.32 10.74 -6.42
CA SER A 613 12.35 10.41 -7.48
C SER A 613 12.13 11.57 -8.46
N ASP A 614 11.98 12.79 -7.94
CA ASP A 614 11.85 13.99 -8.76
C ASP A 614 13.14 14.28 -9.55
N LEU A 615 14.31 14.02 -8.96
CA LEU A 615 15.61 14.18 -9.62
C LEU A 615 15.76 13.15 -10.75
N LEU A 616 15.33 11.91 -10.53
CA LEU A 616 15.32 10.86 -11.55
C LEU A 616 14.45 11.23 -12.75
N ILE A 617 13.33 11.94 -12.53
CA ILE A 617 12.48 12.44 -13.62
C ILE A 617 13.18 13.58 -14.39
N GLN A 618 13.90 14.45 -13.70
CA GLN A 618 14.56 15.62 -14.31
C GLN A 618 15.88 15.25 -15.01
N ASP A 619 16.76 14.52 -14.33
CA ASP A 619 18.07 14.08 -14.80
C ASP A 619 18.38 12.67 -14.25
N PRO A 620 18.04 11.61 -15.03
CA PRO A 620 18.28 10.23 -14.61
C PRO A 620 19.74 9.88 -14.39
N VAL A 621 20.69 10.57 -15.05
CA VAL A 621 22.12 10.29 -14.90
C VAL A 621 22.60 10.83 -13.57
N LEU A 622 22.24 12.08 -13.26
CA LEU A 622 22.58 12.70 -11.99
C LEU A 622 21.93 11.98 -10.80
N ALA A 623 20.65 11.60 -10.91
CA ALA A 623 19.95 10.89 -9.83
C ALA A 623 20.65 9.58 -9.44
N LYS A 624 21.10 8.80 -10.43
CA LYS A 624 21.86 7.56 -10.19
C LYS A 624 23.25 7.82 -9.61
N GLN A 625 23.92 8.86 -10.10
CA GLN A 625 25.23 9.22 -9.55
C GLN A 625 25.10 9.60 -8.07
N VAL A 626 24.10 10.41 -7.74
CA VAL A 626 23.85 10.90 -6.38
C VAL A 626 23.38 9.80 -5.43
N SER A 627 22.55 8.86 -5.90
CA SER A 627 22.08 7.75 -5.05
C SER A 627 23.17 6.81 -4.56
N ASP A 628 24.32 6.80 -5.23
CA ASP A 628 25.45 5.94 -4.90
C ASP A 628 26.50 6.65 -4.01
N MET A 629 26.28 7.92 -3.66
CA MET A 629 27.22 8.74 -2.89
C MET A 629 27.16 8.46 -1.39
N ALA A 630 28.26 8.75 -0.69
CA ALA A 630 28.43 8.37 0.72
C ALA A 630 27.42 9.05 1.64
N PHE A 631 27.08 10.31 1.38
CA PHE A 631 26.13 11.08 2.19
C PHE A 631 24.73 10.44 2.25
N LEU A 632 24.29 9.74 1.21
CA LEU A 632 22.99 9.04 1.23
C LEU A 632 23.09 7.56 1.62
N THR A 633 24.26 6.94 1.43
CA THR A 633 24.39 5.48 1.57
C THR A 633 24.90 5.04 2.94
N SER A 634 25.54 5.94 3.70
CA SER A 634 26.17 5.62 4.98
C SER A 634 25.21 5.76 6.17
N SER A 635 24.54 6.91 6.25
CA SER A 635 23.57 7.29 7.27
C SER A 635 22.48 8.18 6.65
N PHE A 636 21.57 8.68 7.48
CA PHE A 636 20.63 9.70 7.06
C PHE A 636 20.63 10.85 8.05
N GLU A 637 20.83 12.03 7.52
CA GLU A 637 20.76 13.30 8.21
C GLU A 637 19.84 14.25 7.46
N VAL A 638 19.24 15.21 8.19
CA VAL A 638 18.34 16.22 7.59
C VAL A 638 19.05 16.98 6.46
N GLN A 639 20.37 17.13 6.55
CA GLN A 639 21.23 17.75 5.54
C GLN A 639 21.24 16.98 4.21
N ASP A 640 20.99 15.67 4.19
CA ASP A 640 20.95 14.88 2.95
C ASP A 640 19.70 15.19 2.15
N ARG A 641 18.56 15.28 2.85
CA ARG A 641 17.30 15.78 2.28
C ARG A 641 17.49 17.19 1.70
N GLU A 642 18.14 18.07 2.44
CA GLU A 642 18.40 19.44 1.98
C GLU A 642 19.36 19.49 0.78
N ALA A 643 20.37 18.61 0.73
CA ALA A 643 21.28 18.51 -0.40
C ALA A 643 20.54 18.04 -1.66
N LEU A 644 19.66 17.03 -1.54
CA LEU A 644 18.79 16.59 -2.64
C LEU A 644 17.84 17.70 -3.12
N SER A 645 17.20 18.42 -2.18
CA SER A 645 16.37 19.60 -2.49
C SER A 645 17.17 20.69 -3.22
N SER A 646 18.41 20.93 -2.78
CA SER A 646 19.34 21.88 -3.37
C SER A 646 19.74 21.50 -4.79
N LEU A 647 20.02 20.22 -5.05
CA LEU A 647 20.31 19.71 -6.39
C LEU A 647 19.12 19.89 -7.34
N LEU A 648 17.90 19.61 -6.87
CA LEU A 648 16.67 19.87 -7.63
C LEU A 648 16.50 21.36 -7.95
N TYR A 649 16.66 22.22 -6.95
CA TYR A 649 16.54 23.66 -7.12
C TYR A 649 17.57 24.19 -8.14
N LEU A 650 18.82 23.75 -8.04
CA LEU A 650 19.88 24.10 -8.98
C LEU A 650 19.60 23.56 -10.38
N GLY A 651 19.08 22.33 -10.51
CA GLY A 651 18.73 21.74 -11.80
C GLY A 651 17.68 22.55 -12.56
N VAL A 652 16.67 23.03 -11.84
CA VAL A 652 15.58 23.84 -12.42
C VAL A 652 16.02 25.28 -12.70
N ASN A 653 16.68 25.94 -11.73
CA ASN A 653 16.89 27.39 -11.77
C ASN A 653 18.29 27.80 -12.24
N TYR A 654 19.29 26.96 -12.03
CA TYR A 654 20.71 27.23 -12.32
C TYR A 654 21.42 26.04 -12.96
N PRO A 655 20.91 25.45 -14.06
CA PRO A 655 21.44 24.20 -14.62
C PRO A 655 22.93 24.31 -15.03
N ASN A 656 23.39 25.50 -15.43
CA ASN A 656 24.79 25.74 -15.74
C ASN A 656 25.70 25.65 -14.50
N VAL A 657 25.21 26.08 -13.34
CA VAL A 657 25.94 25.96 -12.06
C VAL A 657 26.02 24.51 -11.65
N LEU A 658 24.90 23.79 -11.69
CA LEU A 658 24.87 22.35 -11.41
C LEU A 658 25.82 21.59 -12.34
N ALA A 659 25.82 21.90 -13.64
CA ALA A 659 26.73 21.26 -14.61
C ALA A 659 28.21 21.60 -14.40
N LEU A 660 28.54 22.73 -13.75
CA LEU A 660 29.92 23.05 -13.34
C LEU A 660 30.29 22.34 -12.05
N MET A 661 29.36 22.28 -11.10
CA MET A 661 29.51 21.58 -9.82
C MET A 661 29.71 20.09 -10.02
N ALA A 662 28.89 19.46 -10.87
CA ALA A 662 28.98 18.03 -11.21
C ALA A 662 30.26 17.63 -11.97
N LYS A 663 31.11 18.59 -12.34
CA LYS A 663 32.44 18.36 -12.96
C LYS A 663 33.59 18.56 -11.98
N GLN A 664 33.33 19.00 -10.77
CA GLN A 664 34.38 19.13 -9.77
C GLN A 664 34.80 17.75 -9.29
N ASP A 665 36.09 17.58 -8.98
CA ASP A 665 36.64 16.28 -8.57
C ASP A 665 35.88 15.72 -7.36
N TRP A 666 35.61 16.55 -6.34
CA TRP A 666 34.84 16.24 -5.13
C TRP A 666 33.37 15.83 -5.37
N PHE A 667 32.81 16.15 -6.54
CA PHE A 667 31.47 15.67 -6.91
C PHE A 667 31.55 14.36 -7.68
N VAL A 668 32.62 14.18 -8.46
CA VAL A 668 32.81 13.02 -9.34
C VAL A 668 33.29 11.80 -8.55
N ASP A 669 34.12 11.98 -7.53
CA ASP A 669 34.54 10.89 -6.62
C ASP A 669 33.47 10.51 -5.59
N GLY A 670 32.50 11.40 -5.37
CA GLY A 670 31.23 11.13 -4.68
C GLY A 670 31.13 11.87 -3.36
N LEU A 671 30.01 12.56 -3.15
CA LEU A 671 29.81 13.45 -2.01
C LEU A 671 29.80 12.70 -0.66
N ASP A 672 30.58 13.22 0.28
CA ASP A 672 30.39 12.99 1.71
C ASP A 672 29.45 14.03 2.35
N ASP A 673 29.15 13.90 3.65
CA ASP A 673 28.25 14.80 4.38
C ASP A 673 28.74 16.26 4.37
N LEU A 674 30.06 16.50 4.43
CA LEU A 674 30.61 17.85 4.44
C LEU A 674 30.47 18.51 3.07
N GLU A 675 30.74 17.77 2.01
CA GLU A 675 30.58 18.22 0.63
C GLU A 675 29.10 18.42 0.28
N ALA A 676 28.22 17.55 0.79
CA ALA A 676 26.77 17.70 0.66
C ALA A 676 26.25 18.91 1.46
N ALA A 677 26.82 19.24 2.62
CA ALA A 677 26.55 20.49 3.33
C ALA A 677 26.95 21.73 2.49
N PHE A 678 28.04 21.66 1.72
CA PHE A 678 28.36 22.73 0.77
C PHE A 678 27.35 22.82 -0.39
N VAL A 679 26.83 21.70 -0.89
CA VAL A 679 25.74 21.69 -1.88
C VAL A 679 24.50 22.40 -1.33
N VAL A 680 24.17 22.22 -0.04
CA VAL A 680 23.08 22.94 0.63
C VAL A 680 23.29 24.45 0.61
N VAL A 681 24.51 24.91 0.92
CA VAL A 681 24.86 26.33 0.88
C VAL A 681 24.64 26.92 -0.52
N VAL A 682 25.15 26.24 -1.55
CA VAL A 682 25.06 26.70 -2.94
C VAL A 682 23.61 26.69 -3.46
N GLY A 683 22.83 25.67 -3.11
CA GLY A 683 21.46 25.50 -3.60
C GLY A 683 20.38 26.23 -2.82
N THR A 684 20.74 26.96 -1.77
CA THR A 684 19.80 27.80 -1.03
C THR A 684 19.30 28.96 -1.90
N PRO A 685 17.97 29.20 -2.01
CA PRO A 685 17.43 30.30 -2.79
C PRO A 685 17.99 31.68 -2.37
N PRO A 686 18.34 32.57 -3.32
CA PRO A 686 18.95 33.84 -2.99
C PRO A 686 17.95 34.86 -2.42
N GLU A 687 18.34 35.53 -1.34
CA GLU A 687 17.65 36.72 -0.83
C GLU A 687 18.63 37.85 -0.47
N PRO A 688 18.76 38.93 -1.26
CA PRO A 688 19.02 39.00 -2.71
C PRO A 688 20.42 38.47 -3.14
N HIS A 689 21.32 38.21 -2.19
CA HIS A 689 22.66 37.63 -2.36
C HIS A 689 23.05 36.81 -1.12
N PRO A 690 23.93 35.80 -1.21
CA PRO A 690 24.60 35.33 -2.42
C PRO A 690 23.68 34.46 -3.29
N ALA A 691 23.92 34.49 -4.61
CA ALA A 691 23.32 33.57 -5.58
C ALA A 691 24.28 32.41 -5.89
N PRO A 692 23.83 31.29 -6.48
CA PRO A 692 24.69 30.13 -6.73
C PRO A 692 25.98 30.42 -7.53
N MET A 693 25.97 31.44 -8.39
CA MET A 693 27.14 31.90 -9.16
C MET A 693 28.21 32.61 -8.31
N ASP A 694 27.83 33.15 -7.16
CA ASP A 694 28.72 33.87 -6.25
C ASP A 694 29.72 32.88 -5.60
N PHE A 695 29.33 31.60 -5.48
CA PHE A 695 30.13 30.52 -4.90
C PHE A 695 31.11 29.85 -5.87
N LEU A 696 31.26 30.32 -7.12
CA LEU A 696 32.18 29.70 -8.09
C LEU A 696 33.63 29.60 -7.60
N GLY A 697 34.07 30.52 -6.73
CA GLY A 697 35.39 30.45 -6.09
C GLY A 697 35.50 29.26 -5.14
N PHE A 698 34.52 29.11 -4.25
CA PHE A 698 34.42 28.02 -3.27
C PHE A 698 34.25 26.64 -3.92
N MET A 699 33.55 26.55 -5.06
CA MET A 699 33.43 25.29 -5.80
C MET A 699 34.79 24.73 -6.24
N ARG A 700 35.77 25.60 -6.52
CA ARG A 700 37.11 25.22 -7.00
C ARG A 700 38.12 25.02 -5.88
N SER A 701 37.98 25.77 -4.78
CA SER A 701 38.96 25.83 -3.70
C SER A 701 38.27 26.31 -2.43
N ARG A 702 38.14 25.39 -1.47
CA ARG A 702 37.58 25.59 -0.13
C ARG A 702 38.24 24.64 0.86
N GLN A 703 38.11 24.93 2.14
CA GLN A 703 38.35 23.98 3.22
C GLN A 703 37.04 23.75 3.96
N GLU A 704 36.83 22.52 4.38
CA GLU A 704 35.68 22.13 5.17
C GLU A 704 36.10 21.18 6.30
N GLY A 705 35.26 21.11 7.32
CA GLY A 705 35.47 20.23 8.46
C GLY A 705 34.29 20.26 9.41
N SER A 706 34.34 19.40 10.42
CA SER A 706 33.32 19.31 11.45
C SER A 706 33.94 19.29 12.85
N LYS A 707 33.21 19.83 13.83
CA LYS A 707 33.48 19.69 15.27
C LYS A 707 32.21 19.19 15.94
N THR A 708 32.25 18.00 16.53
CA THR A 708 31.15 17.50 17.37
C THR A 708 31.24 18.11 18.77
N ILE A 709 30.14 18.68 19.24
CA ILE A 709 29.97 19.17 20.61
C ILE A 709 28.92 18.34 21.33
N ILE A 710 29.05 18.21 22.66
CA ILE A 710 28.07 17.50 23.50
C ILE A 710 27.36 18.52 24.39
N LEU A 711 26.07 18.73 24.10
CA LEU A 711 25.19 19.64 24.78
C LEU A 711 24.41 18.95 25.91
N PRO A 712 24.05 19.68 26.99
CA PRO A 712 23.32 19.12 28.12
C PRO A 712 21.96 18.51 27.76
N LEU A 713 21.21 19.08 26.82
CA LEU A 713 19.86 18.65 26.48
C LEU A 713 19.77 17.99 25.10
N ALA A 714 20.38 18.57 24.05
CA ALA A 714 20.37 18.00 22.70
C ALA A 714 21.30 16.79 22.53
N GLY A 715 22.29 16.59 23.40
CA GLY A 715 23.30 15.56 23.22
C GLY A 715 24.33 15.96 22.16
N GLU A 716 24.65 15.06 21.23
CA GLU A 716 25.64 15.33 20.18
C GLU A 716 25.10 16.28 19.11
N VAL A 717 25.84 17.35 18.83
CA VAL A 717 25.56 18.28 17.72
C VAL A 717 26.82 18.49 16.91
N ARG A 718 26.72 18.41 15.57
CA ARG A 718 27.82 18.65 14.63
C ARG A 718 27.88 20.12 14.23
N LEU A 719 29.06 20.72 14.32
CA LEU A 719 29.34 22.05 13.80
C LEU A 719 30.17 21.91 12.53
N ASN A 720 29.51 21.94 11.38
CA ASN A 720 30.17 21.90 10.08
C ASN A 720 30.57 23.32 9.69
N TRP A 721 31.79 23.48 9.20
CA TRP A 721 32.29 24.76 8.73
C TRP A 721 32.85 24.63 7.32
N ILE A 722 32.66 25.69 6.54
CA ILE A 722 33.16 25.83 5.17
C ILE A 722 33.83 27.19 5.09
N GLN A 723 35.07 27.26 4.61
CA GLN A 723 35.84 28.49 4.49
C GLN A 723 36.74 28.47 3.25
N THR A 724 37.35 29.61 2.90
CA THR A 724 38.33 29.66 1.81
C THR A 724 39.64 28.98 2.18
N GLU A 725 40.35 28.45 1.18
CA GLU A 725 41.72 27.98 1.41
C GLU A 725 42.66 29.15 1.76
N PRO A 726 43.64 28.93 2.66
CA PRO A 726 44.65 29.93 2.98
C PRO A 726 45.40 30.40 1.74
N LYS A 727 45.43 31.72 1.51
CA LYS A 727 46.19 32.34 0.41
C LYS A 727 47.29 33.20 0.97
N ALA A 728 48.53 32.97 0.51
CA ALA A 728 49.62 33.88 0.79
C ALA A 728 49.35 35.23 0.09
N MET A 729 49.25 36.31 0.86
CA MET A 729 49.04 37.67 0.35
C MET A 729 50.10 38.62 0.88
N GLY A 730 50.83 39.30 -0.01
CA GLY A 730 51.85 40.27 0.39
C GLY A 730 52.98 39.66 1.22
N SER A 731 53.11 40.07 2.48
CA SER A 731 54.20 39.68 3.38
C SER A 731 53.91 38.50 4.32
N ILE A 732 52.68 37.98 4.34
CA ILE A 732 52.32 36.81 5.15
C ILE A 732 52.62 35.51 4.39
N THR A 733 53.24 34.54 5.06
CA THR A 733 53.47 33.20 4.50
C THR A 733 52.18 32.40 4.47
N PHE A 734 52.16 31.30 3.71
CA PHE A 734 51.04 30.36 3.71
C PHE A 734 50.77 29.80 5.11
N GLU A 735 51.81 29.43 5.89
CA GLU A 735 51.60 28.92 7.25
C GLU A 735 50.97 29.97 8.16
N GLN A 736 51.36 31.25 8.01
CA GLN A 736 50.78 32.35 8.79
C GLN A 736 49.31 32.56 8.45
N ALA A 737 48.96 32.64 7.16
CA ALA A 737 47.57 32.76 6.72
C ALA A 737 46.73 31.56 7.18
N ALA A 738 47.28 30.35 7.10
CA ALA A 738 46.60 29.14 7.55
C ALA A 738 46.40 29.14 9.08
N GLN A 739 47.35 29.67 9.86
CA GLN A 739 47.19 29.78 11.30
C GLN A 739 46.13 30.81 11.67
N GLU A 740 46.13 31.98 11.02
CA GLU A 740 45.15 33.03 11.27
C GLU A 740 43.71 32.56 10.99
N LEU A 741 43.48 31.89 9.85
CA LEU A 741 42.17 31.31 9.53
C LEU A 741 41.76 30.21 10.54
N ARG A 742 42.71 29.39 11.01
CA ARG A 742 42.43 28.41 12.05
C ARG A 742 42.01 29.09 13.36
N ASP A 743 42.74 30.11 13.79
CA ASP A 743 42.46 30.80 15.07
C ASP A 743 41.08 31.49 15.03
N ILE A 744 40.73 32.13 13.91
CA ILE A 744 39.40 32.74 13.72
C ILE A 744 38.30 31.67 13.76
N ARG A 745 38.48 30.56 13.03
CA ARG A 745 37.51 29.46 13.00
C ARG A 745 37.30 28.84 14.38
N GLU A 746 38.36 28.50 15.11
CA GLU A 746 38.21 27.92 16.45
C GLU A 746 37.50 28.90 17.40
N ALA A 747 37.85 30.19 17.35
CA ALA A 747 37.16 31.21 18.13
C ALA A 747 35.66 31.33 17.78
N MET A 748 35.29 31.19 16.50
CA MET A 748 33.90 31.16 16.06
C MET A 748 33.17 29.91 16.57
N LEU A 749 33.78 28.73 16.42
CA LEU A 749 33.18 27.45 16.85
C LEU A 749 32.98 27.41 18.37
N ASP A 750 33.90 27.99 19.14
CA ASP A 750 33.77 28.13 20.59
C ASP A 750 32.64 29.10 20.96
N GLN A 751 32.51 30.21 20.23
CA GLN A 751 31.38 31.15 20.40
C GLN A 751 30.03 30.52 20.05
N LEU A 752 29.95 29.72 18.98
CA LEU A 752 28.75 28.94 18.64
C LEU A 752 28.38 27.99 19.78
N GLU A 753 29.36 27.22 20.26
CA GLU A 753 29.15 26.26 21.36
C GLU A 753 28.67 26.95 22.65
N ASP A 754 29.34 28.03 23.04
CA ASP A 754 28.99 28.84 24.22
C ASP A 754 27.56 29.41 24.12
N ALA A 755 27.19 29.92 22.95
CA ALA A 755 25.86 30.47 22.70
C ALA A 755 24.78 29.40 22.83
N ILE A 756 24.96 28.25 22.18
CA ILE A 756 23.97 27.16 22.21
C ILE A 756 23.81 26.63 23.64
N ARG A 757 24.92 26.46 24.39
CA ARG A 757 24.87 26.02 25.79
C ARG A 757 24.09 26.99 26.68
N ALA A 758 24.31 28.28 26.54
CA ALA A 758 23.57 29.29 27.29
C ALA A 758 22.08 29.35 26.89
N MET A 759 21.78 29.19 25.59
CA MET A 759 20.39 29.13 25.12
C MET A 759 19.65 27.87 25.61
N GLU A 760 20.29 26.70 25.64
CA GLU A 760 19.72 25.49 26.26
C GLU A 760 19.47 25.68 27.76
N GLU A 761 20.43 26.28 28.47
CA GLU A 761 20.29 26.57 29.91
C GLU A 761 19.07 27.47 30.18
N LEU A 762 18.89 28.53 29.38
CA LEU A 762 17.79 29.46 29.53
C LEU A 762 16.45 28.85 29.12
N THR A 763 16.35 28.24 27.93
CA THR A 763 15.07 27.73 27.43
C THR A 763 14.66 26.44 28.14
N GLY A 764 15.64 25.66 28.62
CA GLY A 764 15.44 24.29 29.07
C GLY A 764 14.80 23.42 27.99
N LEU A 765 15.17 23.68 26.74
CA LEU A 765 14.82 22.91 25.55
C LEU A 765 16.12 22.39 24.92
N PRO A 766 16.14 21.19 24.33
CA PRO A 766 17.25 20.77 23.48
C PRO A 766 17.39 21.73 22.29
N PHE A 767 18.62 21.97 21.87
CA PHE A 767 18.88 22.68 20.61
C PHE A 767 18.13 22.01 19.45
N PRO A 768 17.39 22.75 18.60
CA PRO A 768 16.43 22.15 17.65
C PRO A 768 17.03 21.41 16.46
N ARG A 769 18.36 21.44 16.29
CA ARG A 769 19.07 20.77 15.19
C ARG A 769 20.20 19.90 15.74
N GLN A 770 20.50 18.81 15.05
CA GLN A 770 21.67 17.98 15.33
C GLN A 770 22.93 18.45 14.56
N GLU A 771 22.76 19.48 13.72
CA GLU A 771 23.83 20.04 12.90
C GLU A 771 23.64 21.53 12.66
N ILE A 772 24.75 22.26 12.60
CA ILE A 772 24.84 23.64 12.11
C ILE A 772 25.89 23.69 11.00
N ILE A 773 25.52 24.28 9.86
CA ILE A 773 26.43 24.57 8.76
C ILE A 773 26.81 26.05 8.83
N ALA A 774 28.11 26.34 8.99
CA ALA A 774 28.65 27.70 9.01
C ALA A 774 29.53 27.96 7.78
N LEU A 775 29.16 28.94 6.96
CA LEU A 775 29.98 29.41 5.84
C LEU A 775 30.76 30.66 6.26
N LEU A 776 32.05 30.51 6.53
CA LEU A 776 32.95 31.61 6.84
C LEU A 776 33.47 32.19 5.53
N ALA A 777 32.92 33.34 5.14
CA ALA A 777 33.23 33.94 3.86
C ALA A 777 33.15 35.46 3.93
N LEU A 778 34.16 36.12 3.38
CA LEU A 778 34.15 37.56 3.20
C LEU A 778 33.36 37.93 1.94
N PRO A 779 32.71 39.11 1.88
CA PRO A 779 32.00 39.55 0.68
C PRO A 779 32.85 39.49 -0.59
N ARG A 780 34.14 39.85 -0.47
CA ARG A 780 35.12 39.80 -1.58
C ARG A 780 35.42 38.39 -2.09
N GLU A 781 35.23 37.37 -1.27
CA GLU A 781 35.45 35.95 -1.63
C GLU A 781 34.23 35.35 -2.34
N LEU A 782 33.05 35.93 -2.12
CA LEU A 782 31.79 35.57 -2.76
C LEU A 782 31.50 36.39 -4.02
N ASN A 783 32.50 37.08 -4.60
CA ASN A 783 32.30 38.00 -5.72
C ASN A 783 31.22 39.07 -5.48
N LEU A 784 30.91 39.38 -4.22
CA LEU A 784 29.96 40.43 -3.86
C LEU A 784 30.67 41.79 -3.90
N GLY A 785 29.91 42.82 -4.33
CA GLY A 785 30.39 44.19 -4.25
C GLY A 785 30.53 44.65 -2.80
N SER A 786 31.40 45.63 -2.54
CA SER A 786 31.64 46.20 -1.20
C SER A 786 30.44 46.94 -0.58
N GLU A 787 29.33 47.07 -1.32
CA GLU A 787 28.09 47.73 -0.90
C GLU A 787 27.04 46.73 -0.38
N VAL A 788 27.28 45.42 -0.47
CA VAL A 788 26.35 44.39 0.02
C VAL A 788 26.58 44.21 1.52
N ASP A 789 25.58 44.60 2.31
CA ASP A 789 25.56 44.34 3.75
C ASP A 789 25.28 42.84 3.97
N TYR A 790 26.24 42.14 4.59
CA TYR A 790 26.31 40.67 4.69
C TYR A 790 26.57 40.23 6.15
N LEU A 791 26.29 41.08 7.13
CA LEU A 791 26.55 40.75 8.53
C LEU A 791 25.77 39.50 8.95
N ASP A 792 26.50 38.52 9.48
CA ASP A 792 26.12 37.16 9.83
C ASP A 792 24.64 36.82 9.61
N LEU A 793 24.31 35.96 8.63
CA LEU A 793 22.93 35.71 8.18
C LEU A 793 22.53 34.25 8.30
N ASN A 794 21.45 33.96 9.03
CA ASN A 794 20.79 32.66 9.01
C ASN A 794 19.93 32.51 7.75
N ARG A 795 20.11 31.40 7.03
CA ARG A 795 19.35 31.04 5.82
C ARG A 795 18.37 29.88 6.03
N GLY A 796 18.13 29.50 7.27
CA GLY A 796 17.36 28.33 7.68
C GLY A 796 18.18 27.03 7.67
N THR A 797 19.04 26.84 6.66
CA THR A 797 19.89 25.64 6.51
C THR A 797 21.31 25.86 7.00
N HIS A 798 21.84 27.08 6.86
CA HIS A 798 23.20 27.44 7.23
C HIS A 798 23.26 28.89 7.72
N ILE A 799 24.34 29.23 8.40
CA ILE A 799 24.69 30.60 8.78
C ILE A 799 25.86 31.05 7.93
N LEU A 800 25.71 32.18 7.29
CA LEU A 800 26.82 32.89 6.65
C LEU A 800 27.49 33.74 7.72
N VAL A 801 28.81 33.62 7.87
CA VAL A 801 29.58 34.29 8.92
C VAL A 801 30.67 35.14 8.29
N ASP A 802 30.75 36.41 8.70
CA ASP A 802 31.88 37.28 8.38
C ASP A 802 33.03 37.03 9.37
N PRO A 803 34.14 36.41 8.92
CA PRO A 803 35.25 36.09 9.81
C PRO A 803 35.94 37.35 10.37
N GLU A 804 35.82 38.53 9.73
CA GLU A 804 36.40 39.77 10.26
C GLU A 804 35.68 40.30 11.51
N LEU A 805 34.44 39.87 11.76
CA LEU A 805 33.69 40.21 12.98
C LEU A 805 34.01 39.27 14.16
N THR A 806 34.68 38.15 13.88
CA THR A 806 35.04 37.17 14.90
C THR A 806 36.44 37.50 15.44
N ILE A 807 36.50 38.44 16.38
CA ILE A 807 37.75 38.81 17.05
C ILE A 807 37.89 38.01 18.36
N PRO A 808 38.99 37.26 18.57
CA PRO A 808 39.22 36.56 19.83
C PRO A 808 39.15 37.49 21.04
N GLY A 809 38.17 37.26 21.93
CA GLY A 809 37.92 38.06 23.12
C GLY A 809 36.86 39.15 22.99
N GLU A 810 36.29 39.35 21.80
CA GLU A 810 35.08 40.17 21.57
C GLU A 810 33.87 39.27 21.28
N THR A 811 32.68 39.72 21.69
CA THR A 811 31.43 38.96 21.50
C THR A 811 30.81 39.27 20.14
N ASN A 812 30.59 38.26 19.30
CA ASN A 812 29.88 38.45 18.04
C ASN A 812 28.35 38.44 18.26
N ARG A 813 27.76 39.64 18.36
CA ARG A 813 26.32 39.81 18.61
C ARG A 813 25.47 39.26 17.45
N ALA A 814 25.91 39.44 16.20
CA ALA A 814 25.15 39.00 15.03
C ALA A 814 25.11 37.47 14.96
N LEU A 815 26.25 36.80 15.14
CA LEU A 815 26.30 35.34 15.22
C LEU A 815 25.33 34.76 16.27
N PHE A 816 25.29 35.32 17.48
CA PHE A 816 24.36 34.85 18.53
C PHE A 816 22.90 35.07 18.16
N HIS A 817 22.59 36.18 17.49
CA HIS A 817 21.24 36.49 17.00
C HIS A 817 20.80 35.43 15.99
N GLU A 818 21.66 35.12 15.03
CA GLU A 818 21.36 34.14 13.98
C GLU A 818 21.18 32.72 14.52
N ILE A 819 21.98 32.30 15.51
CA ILE A 819 21.79 30.99 16.17
C ILE A 819 20.42 30.92 16.87
N ALA A 820 19.97 32.03 17.47
CA ALA A 820 18.71 32.05 18.20
C ALA A 820 17.49 31.79 17.31
N HIS A 821 17.58 32.09 16.01
CA HIS A 821 16.53 31.77 15.04
C HIS A 821 16.29 30.27 14.84
N TYR A 822 17.19 29.38 15.29
CA TYR A 822 16.89 27.95 15.34
C TYR A 822 15.78 27.61 16.35
N TYR A 823 15.66 28.37 17.45
CA TYR A 823 14.53 28.24 18.39
C TYR A 823 13.29 29.00 17.93
N TRP A 824 13.49 30.21 17.38
CA TRP A 824 12.40 31.13 17.03
C TRP A 824 12.49 31.59 15.58
N GLY A 825 12.00 30.74 14.68
CA GLY A 825 11.82 31.04 13.25
C GLY A 825 10.40 31.52 12.91
N ALA A 826 10.12 31.59 11.60
CA ALA A 826 8.82 32.03 11.06
C ALA A 826 7.66 31.10 11.42
N ASP A 827 7.95 29.81 11.61
CA ASP A 827 6.95 28.79 11.90
C ASP A 827 6.62 28.69 13.39
N GLN A 828 7.43 29.33 14.24
CA GLN A 828 7.32 29.28 15.69
C GLN A 828 6.66 30.52 16.29
N ALA A 829 6.95 31.72 15.77
CA ALA A 829 6.54 32.97 16.43
C ALA A 829 6.33 34.15 15.45
N PRO A 830 5.55 35.18 15.84
CA PRO A 830 5.34 36.38 15.02
C PRO A 830 6.62 37.21 14.90
N LEU A 831 6.67 38.12 13.91
CA LEU A 831 7.88 38.86 13.54
C LEU A 831 8.55 39.57 14.72
N TRP A 832 7.82 40.37 15.51
CA TRP A 832 8.42 41.07 16.65
C TRP A 832 9.00 40.11 17.69
N PHE A 833 8.36 38.95 17.87
CA PHE A 833 8.78 37.94 18.84
C PHE A 833 10.07 37.30 18.35
N ARG A 834 10.13 36.78 17.11
CA ARG A 834 11.35 36.10 16.63
C ARG A 834 12.59 36.99 16.68
N GLU A 835 12.50 38.22 16.18
CA GLU A 835 13.64 39.14 16.15
C GLU A 835 14.01 39.61 17.57
N GLY A 836 13.00 39.92 18.38
CA GLY A 836 13.21 40.37 19.75
C GLY A 836 13.71 39.27 20.69
N ALA A 837 13.27 38.03 20.48
CA ALA A 837 13.74 36.85 21.19
C ALA A 837 15.19 36.52 20.80
N ALA A 838 15.54 36.66 19.51
CA ALA A 838 16.91 36.50 19.06
C ALA A 838 17.86 37.53 19.70
N ASP A 839 17.46 38.80 19.76
CA ASP A 839 18.22 39.85 20.44
C ASP A 839 18.28 39.65 21.96
N PHE A 840 17.17 39.22 22.59
CA PHE A 840 17.16 38.88 24.02
C PHE A 840 18.11 37.72 24.34
N LEU A 841 18.05 36.62 23.58
CA LEU A 841 18.93 35.47 23.76
C LEU A 841 20.39 35.87 23.57
N THR A 842 20.66 36.74 22.61
CA THR A 842 21.98 37.31 22.40
C THR A 842 22.47 38.10 23.62
N SER A 843 21.63 38.96 24.18
CA SER A 843 21.95 39.70 25.40
C SER A 843 22.15 38.77 26.60
N TYR A 844 21.36 37.69 26.70
CA TYR A 844 21.51 36.66 27.72
C TYR A 844 22.84 35.90 27.61
N VAL A 845 23.23 35.45 26.43
CA VAL A 845 24.52 34.77 26.18
C VAL A 845 25.69 35.65 26.64
N ARG A 846 25.64 36.95 26.29
CA ARG A 846 26.70 37.91 26.67
C ARG A 846 26.77 38.14 28.18
N ASP A 847 25.63 38.28 28.85
CA ASP A 847 25.54 38.37 30.31
C ASP A 847 26.10 37.11 30.98
N ARG A 848 25.69 35.94 30.49
CA ARG A 848 25.98 34.65 31.11
C ARG A 848 27.43 34.18 30.95
N THR A 849 28.04 34.45 29.78
CA THR A 849 29.31 33.84 29.37
C THR A 849 30.45 34.84 29.28
N TYR A 850 30.18 36.08 28.85
CA TYR A 850 31.23 37.04 28.48
C TYR A 850 31.30 38.27 29.38
N GLY A 851 30.74 38.20 30.59
CA GLY A 851 30.80 39.28 31.58
C GLY A 851 30.04 40.54 31.17
N GLY A 852 29.07 40.41 30.25
CA GLY A 852 28.08 41.44 29.99
C GLY A 852 27.17 41.67 31.20
N SER A 853 26.21 42.58 31.06
CA SER A 853 25.10 42.64 32.00
C SER A 853 23.78 42.76 31.28
N LEU A 854 22.84 41.87 31.60
CA LEU A 854 21.43 41.99 31.20
C LEU A 854 20.83 43.31 31.72
N ARG A 855 21.37 43.81 32.85
CA ARG A 855 20.74 44.81 33.72
C ARG A 855 21.53 46.10 33.95
N VAL A 856 22.69 46.34 33.36
CA VAL A 856 23.33 47.67 33.46
C VAL A 856 22.67 48.62 32.45
N ASN A 857 21.42 48.94 32.75
CA ASN A 857 20.54 49.99 32.22
C ASN A 857 20.47 50.07 30.70
N VAL A 858 19.75 49.16 30.04
CA VAL A 858 19.45 49.17 28.60
C VAL A 858 20.72 49.49 27.80
N SER A 859 21.44 48.46 27.32
CA SER A 859 22.67 48.64 26.53
C SER A 859 22.57 49.94 25.71
N PRO A 860 23.55 50.87 25.75
CA PRO A 860 23.42 52.17 25.09
C PRO A 860 22.84 52.06 23.67
N GLU A 861 23.13 50.94 23.00
CA GLU A 861 22.52 50.45 21.77
C GLU A 861 20.99 50.27 21.84
N LEU A 862 20.45 49.42 22.74
CA LEU A 862 19.00 49.24 22.92
C LEU A 862 18.32 50.54 23.37
N ALA A 863 18.94 51.34 24.23
CA ALA A 863 18.36 52.60 24.71
C ALA A 863 18.23 53.62 23.58
N PHE A 864 19.23 53.64 22.70
CA PHE A 864 19.19 54.42 21.47
C PHE A 864 18.16 53.85 20.49
N GLY A 865 18.09 52.53 20.32
CA GLY A 865 17.11 51.85 19.48
C GLY A 865 15.67 52.17 19.87
N LEU A 866 15.33 52.08 21.15
CA LEU A 866 13.99 52.42 21.68
C LEU A 866 13.63 53.89 21.43
N LYS A 867 14.56 54.83 21.65
CA LYS A 867 14.37 56.26 21.33
C LYS A 867 14.17 56.49 19.83
N SER A 868 14.91 55.76 19.00
CA SER A 868 14.74 55.79 17.54
C SER A 868 13.33 55.31 17.16
N CYS A 869 12.86 54.21 17.75
CA CYS A 869 11.51 53.70 17.56
C CYS A 869 10.42 54.68 18.00
N ASP A 870 10.60 55.39 19.12
CA ASP A 870 9.69 56.46 19.54
C ASP A 870 9.63 57.58 18.50
N SER A 871 10.79 57.99 17.96
CA SER A 871 10.88 59.03 16.93
C SER A 871 10.21 58.63 15.61
N MET A 872 10.16 57.34 15.31
CA MET A 872 9.47 56.75 14.16
C MET A 872 7.98 56.46 14.42
N GLN A 873 7.42 56.94 15.54
CA GLN A 873 6.03 56.73 15.93
C GLN A 873 5.65 55.26 16.15
N VAL A 874 6.62 54.46 16.63
CA VAL A 874 6.42 53.06 17.01
C VAL A 874 6.75 52.88 18.50
N PRO A 875 5.93 53.42 19.42
CA PRO A 875 6.18 53.33 20.86
C PRO A 875 5.93 51.94 21.45
N THR A 876 5.16 51.08 20.79
CA THR A 876 4.73 49.77 21.31
C THR A 876 4.82 48.67 20.25
N ILE A 877 4.81 47.40 20.67
CA ILE A 877 4.79 46.24 19.77
C ILE A 877 3.51 46.21 18.94
N GLN A 878 2.34 46.55 19.52
CA GLN A 878 1.08 46.61 18.78
C GLN A 878 1.18 47.55 17.57
N LYS A 879 1.94 48.64 17.66
CA LYS A 879 2.16 49.54 16.52
C LYS A 879 2.99 48.90 15.41
N LEU A 880 3.89 47.97 15.73
CA LEU A 880 4.59 47.16 14.73
C LEU A 880 3.63 46.20 14.05
N ILE A 881 2.81 45.49 14.82
CA ILE A 881 1.80 44.56 14.31
C ILE A 881 0.83 45.29 13.37
N ASP A 882 0.29 46.43 13.80
CA ASP A 882 -0.61 47.27 13.01
C ASP A 882 0.02 47.69 11.67
N LYS A 883 1.31 48.09 11.71
CA LYS A 883 2.04 48.53 10.52
C LYS A 883 2.34 47.37 9.58
N LEU A 884 2.82 46.25 10.11
CA LEU A 884 3.06 45.04 9.33
C LEU A 884 1.79 44.57 8.63
N ALA A 885 0.63 44.61 9.31
CA ALA A 885 -0.66 44.23 8.74
C ALA A 885 -1.09 45.14 7.57
N VAL A 886 -0.71 46.42 7.58
CA VAL A 886 -1.03 47.39 6.53
C VAL A 886 -0.01 47.36 5.38
N GLU A 887 1.27 47.28 5.71
CA GLU A 887 2.38 47.40 4.76
C GLU A 887 2.66 46.06 4.05
N GLY A 888 2.40 44.93 4.73
CA GLY A 888 2.87 43.61 4.34
C GLY A 888 4.37 43.42 4.61
N TYR A 889 4.80 42.15 4.73
CA TYR A 889 6.15 41.81 5.15
C TYR A 889 7.26 42.42 4.28
N ALA A 890 7.14 42.34 2.94
CA ALA A 890 8.19 42.81 2.04
C ALA A 890 8.45 44.32 2.14
N ALA A 891 7.40 45.13 2.25
CA ALA A 891 7.54 46.57 2.43
C ALA A 891 8.02 46.91 3.85
N HIS A 892 7.52 46.19 4.86
CA HIS A 892 7.91 46.38 6.24
C HIS A 892 9.39 46.06 6.48
N ARG A 893 9.93 45.00 5.86
CA ARG A 893 11.35 44.62 5.90
C ARG A 893 12.29 45.72 5.39
N GLN A 894 11.81 46.50 4.42
CA GLN A 894 12.58 47.61 3.83
C GLN A 894 12.34 48.95 4.53
N ALA A 895 11.43 49.00 5.51
CA ALA A 895 11.07 50.22 6.21
C ALA A 895 12.09 50.54 7.32
N SER A 896 12.30 51.83 7.57
CA SER A 896 13.28 52.29 8.58
C SER A 896 12.95 51.84 10.01
N ASN A 897 11.71 51.46 10.28
CA ASN A 897 11.23 50.96 11.56
C ASN A 897 11.33 49.43 11.70
N PHE A 898 11.88 48.70 10.73
CA PHE A 898 12.02 47.24 10.82
C PHE A 898 12.82 46.81 12.07
N THR A 899 13.92 47.51 12.36
CA THR A 899 14.78 47.27 13.54
C THR A 899 14.02 47.43 14.86
N CYS A 900 12.84 48.08 14.86
CA CYS A 900 12.02 48.16 16.07
C CYS A 900 11.40 46.83 16.47
N ASN A 901 11.26 45.86 15.56
CA ASN A 901 10.89 44.48 15.92
C ASN A 901 11.90 43.88 16.91
N HIS A 902 13.19 44.14 16.68
CA HIS A 902 14.28 43.64 17.52
C HIS A 902 14.24 44.36 18.87
N ASN A 903 14.37 45.70 18.85
CA ASN A 903 14.50 46.51 20.05
C ASN A 903 13.27 46.42 20.98
N ARG A 904 12.04 46.44 20.42
CA ARG A 904 10.82 46.40 21.24
C ARG A 904 10.61 45.03 21.87
N GLY A 905 10.85 43.97 21.11
CA GLY A 905 10.74 42.61 21.62
C GLY A 905 11.82 42.30 22.66
N GLU A 906 13.09 42.65 22.40
CA GLU A 906 14.19 42.49 23.36
C GLU A 906 13.86 43.20 24.68
N ASN A 907 13.42 44.46 24.61
CA ASN A 907 13.05 45.21 25.81
C ASN A 907 11.90 44.58 26.60
N LEU A 908 10.87 44.05 25.93
CA LEU A 908 9.79 43.33 26.60
C LEU A 908 10.32 42.08 27.31
N PHE A 909 11.16 41.28 26.65
CA PHE A 909 11.68 40.05 27.25
C PHE A 909 12.63 40.28 28.41
N ILE A 910 13.49 41.31 28.35
CA ILE A 910 14.33 41.71 29.50
C ILE A 910 13.46 42.04 30.72
N GLU A 911 12.44 42.88 30.52
CA GLU A 911 11.55 43.30 31.61
C GLU A 911 10.69 42.15 32.15
N LEU A 912 10.27 41.21 31.29
CA LEU A 912 9.56 40.00 31.71
C LEU A 912 10.45 39.03 32.47
N TYR A 913 11.68 38.82 32.01
CA TYR A 913 12.67 37.96 32.68
C TYR A 913 12.95 38.45 34.11
N ASP A 914 13.09 39.76 34.24
CA ASP A 914 13.29 40.46 35.49
C ASP A 914 12.10 40.38 36.45
N LEU A 915 10.89 40.53 35.92
CA LEU A 915 9.66 40.51 36.71
C LEU A 915 9.31 39.11 37.20
N LEU A 916 9.46 38.10 36.34
CA LEU A 916 9.01 36.73 36.60
C LEU A 916 10.09 35.86 37.26
N SER A 917 11.35 36.33 37.28
CA SER A 917 12.53 35.52 37.58
C SER A 917 12.85 34.46 36.51
N PRO A 918 14.08 33.94 36.46
CA PRO A 918 14.53 33.08 35.37
C PRO A 918 13.66 31.82 35.17
N GLY A 919 13.36 31.09 36.25
CA GLY A 919 12.61 29.83 36.17
C GLY A 919 11.22 29.96 35.54
N PRO A 920 10.33 30.83 36.07
CA PRO A 920 9.00 31.05 35.50
C PRO A 920 9.06 31.64 34.08
N PHE A 921 10.01 32.53 33.77
CA PHE A 921 10.21 33.03 32.41
C PHE A 921 10.55 31.89 31.42
N SER A 922 11.53 31.05 31.77
CA SER A 922 11.91 29.87 30.98
C SER A 922 10.76 28.89 30.79
N ALA A 923 9.88 28.75 31.79
CA ALA A 923 8.70 27.89 31.69
C ALA A 923 7.72 28.39 30.61
N ALA A 924 7.48 29.71 30.52
CA ALA A 924 6.65 30.28 29.45
C ALA A 924 7.25 30.04 28.05
N TRP A 925 8.57 30.19 27.90
CA TRP A 925 9.25 29.93 26.62
C TRP A 925 9.12 28.47 26.19
N ARG A 926 9.34 27.54 27.13
CA ARG A 926 9.17 26.10 26.87
C ARG A 926 7.75 25.77 26.45
N GLU A 927 6.76 26.34 27.14
CA GLU A 927 5.34 26.17 26.84
C GLU A 927 5.00 26.67 25.42
N LEU A 928 5.46 27.87 25.05
CA LEU A 928 5.20 28.45 23.73
C LEU A 928 5.84 27.64 22.60
N HIS A 929 7.09 27.20 22.79
CA HIS A 929 7.78 26.39 21.78
C HIS A 929 7.09 25.03 21.59
N GLN A 930 6.66 24.39 22.68
CA GLN A 930 5.90 23.14 22.61
C GLN A 930 4.54 23.35 21.94
N LEU A 931 3.86 24.45 22.21
CA LEU A 931 2.58 24.78 21.59
C LEU A 931 2.73 24.98 20.07
N ALA A 932 3.73 25.73 19.62
CA ALA A 932 4.01 25.92 18.20
C ALA A 932 4.28 24.58 17.49
N ALA A 933 5.10 23.72 18.09
CA ALA A 933 5.41 22.39 17.55
C ALA A 933 4.17 21.49 17.45
N GLN A 934 3.31 21.49 18.47
CA GLN A 934 2.08 20.70 18.49
C GLN A 934 1.04 21.20 17.48
N GLN A 935 0.90 22.52 17.34
CA GLN A 935 -0.10 23.13 16.46
C GLN A 935 0.38 23.26 15.01
N LYS A 936 1.67 23.05 14.73
CA LYS A 936 2.30 23.24 13.42
C LYS A 936 2.01 24.63 12.82
N ARG A 937 2.01 25.66 13.68
CA ARG A 937 1.84 27.07 13.33
C ARG A 937 2.53 27.96 14.36
N PRO A 938 2.86 29.22 14.00
CA PRO A 938 3.38 30.15 14.98
C PRO A 938 2.35 30.43 16.08
N VAL A 939 2.84 30.67 17.29
CA VAL A 939 2.00 31.14 18.41
C VAL A 939 1.42 32.51 18.10
N ASP A 940 0.19 32.76 18.55
CA ASP A 940 -0.44 34.07 18.42
C ASP A 940 -0.22 34.96 19.65
N GLU A 941 -0.58 36.25 19.54
CA GLU A 941 -0.36 37.24 20.60
C GLU A 941 -1.05 36.87 21.91
N ASN A 942 -2.24 36.26 21.84
CA ASN A 942 -2.98 35.87 23.04
C ASN A 942 -2.33 34.65 23.70
N GLU A 943 -1.86 33.68 22.92
CA GLU A 943 -1.09 32.54 23.42
C GLU A 943 0.19 32.99 24.12
N ILE A 944 0.93 33.91 23.51
CA ILE A 944 2.14 34.54 24.09
C ILE A 944 1.81 35.21 25.41
N TYR A 945 0.83 36.12 25.42
CA TYR A 945 0.42 36.84 26.63
C TYR A 945 0.04 35.88 27.76
N GLN A 946 -0.80 34.89 27.45
CA GLN A 946 -1.34 33.95 28.43
C GLN A 946 -0.26 33.01 28.99
N ALA A 947 0.72 32.60 28.17
CA ALA A 947 1.84 31.78 28.65
C ALA A 947 2.65 32.52 29.73
N PHE A 948 3.00 33.80 29.52
CA PHE A 948 3.69 34.56 30.55
C PHE A 948 2.80 34.92 31.74
N LEU A 949 1.52 35.23 31.52
CA LEU A 949 0.57 35.54 32.60
C LEU A 949 0.43 34.37 33.58
N ARG A 950 0.36 33.13 33.08
CA ARG A 950 0.30 31.91 33.90
C ARG A 950 1.49 31.74 34.85
N GLN A 951 2.63 32.31 34.48
CA GLN A 951 3.87 32.25 35.26
C GLN A 951 3.97 33.40 36.29
N ALA A 952 3.09 34.42 36.20
CA ALA A 952 2.97 35.44 37.22
C ALA A 952 2.27 34.88 38.46
N THR A 953 2.73 35.29 39.64
CA THR A 953 2.14 34.90 40.94
C THR A 953 1.23 36.00 41.45
N GLY A 954 0.44 35.73 42.49
CA GLY A 954 -0.53 36.71 43.04
C GLY A 954 0.07 38.11 43.31
N ASP A 955 1.36 38.20 43.64
CA ASP A 955 2.05 39.47 43.90
C ASP A 955 2.62 40.14 42.62
N THR A 956 2.74 39.42 41.49
CA THR A 956 3.30 39.94 40.23
C THR A 956 2.30 40.04 39.08
N VAL A 957 1.08 39.52 39.20
CA VAL A 957 0.05 39.57 38.13
C VAL A 957 -0.25 41.01 37.70
N ASP A 958 -0.55 41.93 38.64
CA ASP A 958 -0.88 43.31 38.29
C ASP A 958 0.31 44.04 37.64
N ALA A 959 1.52 43.77 38.14
CA ALA A 959 2.75 44.31 37.57
C ALA A 959 2.99 43.77 36.15
N PHE A 960 2.72 42.49 35.91
CA PHE A 960 2.80 41.87 34.58
C PHE A 960 1.80 42.51 33.63
N LYS A 961 0.53 42.62 34.02
CA LYS A 961 -0.53 43.25 33.20
C LYS A 961 -0.16 44.69 32.86
N GLY A 962 0.32 45.47 33.83
CA GLY A 962 0.77 46.84 33.62
C GLY A 962 2.00 46.94 32.71
N LEU A 963 2.97 46.03 32.85
CA LEU A 963 4.16 45.97 32.01
C LEU A 963 3.79 45.66 30.55
N TYR A 964 2.99 44.62 30.33
CA TYR A 964 2.58 44.17 29.02
C TYR A 964 1.71 45.21 28.30
N ALA A 965 0.76 45.84 29.02
CA ALA A 965 -0.03 46.95 28.47
C ALA A 965 0.84 48.15 28.07
N ARG A 966 1.94 48.42 28.80
CA ARG A 966 2.85 49.53 28.49
C ARG A 966 3.75 49.26 27.28
N LEU A 967 4.33 48.07 27.20
CA LEU A 967 5.35 47.74 26.19
C LEU A 967 4.77 47.09 24.94
N HIS A 968 3.84 46.15 25.11
CA HIS A 968 3.13 45.55 23.99
C HIS A 968 2.02 46.48 23.49
N GLY A 969 1.16 46.96 24.39
CA GLY A 969 0.05 47.86 24.06
C GLY A 969 -1.10 47.22 23.28
N GLY A 970 -1.19 45.89 23.28
CA GLY A 970 -2.32 45.14 22.73
C GLY A 970 -3.45 45.02 23.75
N ASP A 971 -4.65 44.68 23.29
CA ASP A 971 -5.81 44.38 24.14
C ASP A 971 -5.87 42.87 24.41
N PHE A 972 -5.78 42.47 25.67
CA PHE A 972 -5.67 41.07 26.08
C PHE A 972 -6.74 40.71 27.11
N PRO A 973 -7.32 39.50 27.04
CA PRO A 973 -8.31 39.05 27.99
C PRO A 973 -7.72 38.88 29.40
N ASP A 974 -8.55 39.20 30.40
CA ASP A 974 -8.18 39.21 31.82
C ASP A 974 -7.86 37.84 32.42
#